data_AF-A0A9W4JSB8-F1
#
_entry.id   AF-A0A9W4JSB8-F1
#
_cell.length_a   1.000
_cell.length_b   1.000
_cell.length_c   1.000
_cell.angle_alpha   90.00
_cell.angle_beta   90.00
_cell.angle_gamma   90.00
#
_symmetry.space_group_name_H-M   'P 1'
#
loop_
_entity.id
_entity.type
_entity.pdbx_description
1 polymer ?
#
loop_
_entity_poly.entity_id
_entity_poly.type
_entity_poly.pdbx_seq_one_letter_code
_entity_poly.pdbx_strand_id
1 'polypeptide(L)'
;MRLLQHWGAISQVALLAAAASSHTVTDPYVATLWNACPAACDSANPDDWSFYPDLSILKSCDEPMLLNFAVHNLKESIDTHHPLYACTASNETDFGDSNIQAPNSSNSTRYSVKNVQMETAWRGTDTMQYSSHAESIAQLVQTQIEMPASMKASIAMGYSNGVALGVFFGSMMEKGKDKTLLQKFLDKLHQGELKKSASMMQVCESGRSPAYSLGVVSEANNDPVRALAAVQKALVTWSKGGCLQGYNGSSMSQVSVGEIVQEVNTPANASSHGHGHGRFHRQRELAGVHRRDTCRVIQVESGNTCEILASRCSIAPADFTKFNSEKDMCSSLRPGQHVCCSAGTLPDYSPQQNEDGTCHVYTIQNNDDCSAIAGANSISTDDIDEWNKNTWAWTGCSNLQVGGTMCLSKGDPPMPSILKNAVCGPQKAGTKRPDNWDDISEQNPCPLNACCNIWGQCGTTDKFCTATNSTTGAPGTAKNGTNGCISNCGTDIVHHDTGFPKSYDGAPIVIGYYEAFQNTRSCLNMDASAIDKDVTVGKSFALTWDHIHFAFADVTDDFKVNVSAVEDEFNDFTKYTSPGKSPKVLSFGGWSFSTDLDSYAIFREGVTDAQRSTFATNVVKFADENALDGLDFDWEYPGAPDIPGIPKGDSDDGERYLTFLKEVREKLPSEKTLSIAAPSSYWYLKGFPIKKISDVVDYIVFMTYDLHGQWDYNSTDPLDGCDGSNCLRSHVNWTETTNSLSMITKAGVPNSKIVAGLASYGRSFGMDDPKCHGPECKFTGPESGAMAGRCTKTPGYIANAEINEWLDENDDITTYYDKPSRSTISYSSNGTWVAYNTEDERNDRITTWHKDKTVLGTSLWAIDLTEFVTELPNGQAVGDLSYEPVSCTKSFDNLDDLEAATGIDERCMNIYLIQAINGNLTASLDKYDDIMSDGYNDDFDWYKKAVHESAPESLKSFLKNHAGKYFDCTSIGMNQDTRTPLKGAKNETSKCPSNPKDTGYFEFWWDVKDKDKFETDILKSAGISSDWLSYGIDGTHCEADFTSHSTHCSGSVNNGMPHLTPGYTISNPKDIISDQLPKIKTFQEQLEFISAIAGKDAYNGETSDVVDGASMLALMVSQSVTSMKQVMKVGEDYKDNWIEEVVILFITALLMIIPGVGEAAESADMAILASTLRIIGDAGDIGMTAYDIVNSADGGPAAIFLSLLGGIGAMDIFRAPSYFGKAAKAKKGMTTEHFATLGPEIKGGMAQVDKLKTKCY
;
A
#
# COMPACT_ATOMS: atom_id res chain seq x y z
N MET A 1 42.61 -9.40 12.08
CA MET A 1 41.87 -9.46 10.80
C MET A 1 40.70 -10.44 10.90
N ARG A 2 39.85 -10.25 11.92
CA ARG A 2 38.65 -11.05 12.28
C ARG A 2 37.54 -10.13 12.83
N LEU A 3 37.55 -8.86 12.41
CA LEU A 3 36.71 -7.78 12.92
C LEU A 3 36.06 -6.95 11.78
N LEU A 4 36.16 -7.41 10.53
CA LEU A 4 35.63 -6.72 9.33
C LEU A 4 34.59 -7.55 8.55
N GLN A 5 34.14 -8.70 9.08
CA GLN A 5 33.10 -9.55 8.49
C GLN A 5 31.72 -9.39 9.16
N HIS A 6 31.49 -8.34 9.94
CA HIS A 6 30.21 -8.11 10.65
C HIS A 6 29.49 -6.82 10.26
N TRP A 7 29.91 -6.14 9.19
CA TRP A 7 29.29 -4.88 8.75
C TRP A 7 28.63 -4.94 7.37
N GLY A 8 28.73 -6.06 6.64
CA GLY A 8 28.06 -6.25 5.34
C GLY A 8 26.65 -6.84 5.41
N ALA A 9 26.25 -7.42 6.56
CA ALA A 9 24.96 -8.11 6.72
C ALA A 9 23.86 -7.24 7.37
N ILE A 10 24.18 -6.01 7.79
CA ILE A 10 23.22 -5.12 8.48
C ILE A 10 22.65 -4.04 7.53
N SER A 11 23.33 -3.73 6.43
CA SER A 11 22.86 -2.69 5.48
C SER A 11 21.82 -3.18 4.46
N GLN A 12 21.75 -4.49 4.17
CA GLN A 12 20.71 -5.04 3.27
C GLN A 12 19.38 -5.34 3.99
N VAL A 13 19.40 -5.52 5.32
CA VAL A 13 18.18 -5.66 6.13
C VAL A 13 17.49 -4.30 6.32
N ALA A 14 18.26 -3.20 6.38
CA ALA A 14 17.71 -1.84 6.54
C ALA A 14 17.05 -1.29 5.26
N LEU A 15 17.53 -1.67 4.07
CA LEU A 15 16.94 -1.23 2.79
C LEU A 15 15.70 -2.03 2.38
N LEU A 16 15.56 -3.29 2.81
CA LEU A 16 14.34 -4.08 2.64
C LEU A 16 13.26 -3.73 3.69
N ALA A 17 13.64 -3.29 4.89
CA ALA A 17 12.70 -2.73 5.87
C ALA A 17 12.15 -1.35 5.46
N ALA A 18 12.91 -0.56 4.69
CA ALA A 18 12.47 0.75 4.20
C ALA A 18 11.45 0.67 3.04
N ALA A 19 11.43 -0.44 2.29
CA ALA A 19 10.44 -0.66 1.24
C ALA A 19 9.09 -1.17 1.78
N ALA A 20 9.06 -1.72 3.00
CA ALA A 20 7.84 -2.18 3.67
C ALA A 20 7.08 -1.08 4.44
N SER A 21 7.62 0.13 4.55
CA SER A 21 7.10 1.20 5.41
C SER A 21 6.44 2.38 4.68
N SER A 22 6.28 2.34 3.35
CA SER A 22 5.78 3.50 2.58
C SER A 22 4.49 3.29 1.78
N HIS A 23 3.60 2.40 2.24
CA HIS A 23 2.20 2.47 1.83
C HIS A 23 1.42 3.29 2.85
N THR A 24 1.15 4.56 2.49
CA THR A 24 0.12 5.35 3.17
C THR A 24 -1.22 4.67 2.94
N VAL A 25 -1.69 3.99 3.97
CA VAL A 25 -3.01 3.40 3.98
C VAL A 25 -4.04 4.52 3.83
N THR A 26 -4.70 4.59 2.68
CA THR A 26 -5.78 5.54 2.42
C THR A 26 -7.14 5.03 2.86
N ASP A 27 -7.27 3.72 3.15
CA ASP A 27 -8.50 3.13 3.66
C ASP A 27 -8.53 3.26 5.21
N PRO A 28 -9.50 3.99 5.75
CA PRO A 28 -9.73 4.13 7.18
C PRO A 28 -9.77 2.86 8.04
N TYR A 29 -10.39 1.80 7.54
CA TYR A 29 -10.64 0.54 8.25
C TYR A 29 -9.34 -0.22 8.45
N VAL A 30 -8.60 -0.24 7.36
CA VAL A 30 -7.27 -0.76 7.15
C VAL A 30 -6.28 -0.08 8.11
N ALA A 31 -6.27 1.26 8.21
CA ALA A 31 -5.36 1.98 9.12
C ALA A 31 -5.59 1.65 10.61
N THR A 32 -6.83 1.29 10.99
CA THR A 32 -7.21 0.99 12.38
C THR A 32 -7.05 -0.47 12.78
N LEU A 33 -6.91 -1.37 11.80
CA LEU A 33 -6.58 -2.78 12.01
C LEU A 33 -5.08 -3.06 11.88
N TRP A 34 -4.38 -2.29 11.04
CA TRP A 34 -3.09 -2.68 10.48
C TRP A 34 -1.86 -2.23 11.25
N ASN A 35 -2.02 -1.56 12.40
CA ASN A 35 -0.87 -1.09 13.17
C ASN A 35 0.10 -0.24 12.30
N ALA A 36 -0.38 0.31 11.17
CA ALA A 36 0.39 1.18 10.29
C ALA A 36 0.59 2.55 10.97
N CYS A 37 1.66 3.24 10.58
CA CYS A 37 1.83 4.63 10.97
C CYS A 37 0.60 5.45 10.58
N PRO A 38 0.16 6.39 11.42
CA PRO A 38 -0.91 7.30 11.06
C PRO A 38 -0.69 8.00 9.72
N ALA A 39 -1.76 8.42 9.06
CA ALA A 39 -1.62 9.25 7.86
C ALA A 39 -0.80 10.50 8.18
N ALA A 40 -0.08 11.03 7.18
CA ALA A 40 0.67 12.27 7.34
C ALA A 40 -0.25 13.41 7.79
N CYS A 41 0.31 14.37 8.53
CA CYS A 41 -0.44 15.51 9.03
C CYS A 41 -0.82 16.48 7.91
N ASP A 42 -2.06 16.43 7.45
CA ASP A 42 -2.59 17.37 6.44
C ASP A 42 -2.88 18.78 7.01
N SER A 43 -2.92 18.91 8.34
CA SER A 43 -3.27 20.15 9.05
C SER A 43 -2.63 20.15 10.44
N ALA A 44 -2.32 21.35 10.95
CA ALA A 44 -1.84 21.52 12.33
C ALA A 44 -2.97 21.43 13.37
N ASN A 45 -4.23 21.51 12.92
CA ASN A 45 -5.41 21.36 13.78
C ASN A 45 -5.63 19.88 14.13
N PRO A 46 -5.59 19.51 15.43
CA PRO A 46 -5.75 18.12 15.84
C PRO A 46 -7.08 17.47 15.48
N ASP A 47 -8.14 18.27 15.26
CA ASP A 47 -9.46 17.76 14.88
C ASP A 47 -9.48 17.20 13.44
N ASP A 48 -8.47 17.54 12.61
CA ASP A 48 -8.34 17.08 11.22
C ASP A 48 -7.51 15.78 11.10
N TRP A 49 -7.01 15.25 12.22
CA TRP A 49 -6.17 14.06 12.26
C TRP A 49 -7.00 12.76 12.27
N SER A 50 -6.36 11.64 11.98
CA SER A 50 -7.02 10.33 12.02
C SER A 50 -7.30 9.90 13.46
N PHE A 51 -8.45 9.27 13.69
CA PHE A 51 -8.88 8.82 15.01
C PHE A 51 -8.51 7.35 15.24
N TYR A 52 -8.00 7.06 16.44
CA TYR A 52 -7.58 5.71 16.85
C TYR A 52 -8.25 5.33 18.17
N PRO A 53 -8.86 4.13 18.27
CA PRO A 53 -9.65 3.74 19.44
C PRO A 53 -8.79 3.31 20.65
N ASP A 54 -7.52 3.00 20.43
CA ASP A 54 -6.57 2.56 21.45
C ASP A 54 -5.12 2.97 21.11
N LEU A 55 -4.19 2.62 22.00
CA LEU A 55 -2.79 3.04 21.95
C LEU A 55 -1.90 2.05 21.15
N SER A 56 -2.45 1.09 20.41
CA SER A 56 -1.67 0.08 19.69
C SER A 56 -0.71 0.71 18.68
N ILE A 57 -1.12 1.82 18.05
CA ILE A 57 -0.32 2.57 17.07
C ILE A 57 1.04 3.02 17.61
N LEU A 58 1.18 3.18 18.93
CA LEU A 58 2.43 3.59 19.57
C LEU A 58 3.48 2.48 19.53
N LYS A 59 3.06 1.22 19.43
CA LYS A 59 3.99 0.09 19.38
C LYS A 59 4.45 -0.24 17.96
N SER A 60 3.67 0.14 16.97
CA SER A 60 3.81 -0.38 15.62
C SER A 60 4.26 0.65 14.59
N CYS A 61 4.26 1.93 14.95
CA CYS A 61 4.78 2.99 14.10
C CYS A 61 6.16 3.44 14.56
N ASP A 62 7.13 3.31 13.66
CA ASP A 62 8.52 3.73 13.88
C ASP A 62 8.74 5.23 13.53
N GLU A 63 7.77 5.88 12.90
CA GLU A 63 7.82 7.30 12.54
C GLU A 63 7.45 8.24 13.71
N PRO A 64 8.01 9.46 13.76
CA PRO A 64 7.54 10.50 14.66
C PRO A 64 6.09 10.91 14.36
N MET A 65 5.26 10.95 15.39
CA MET A 65 3.84 11.31 15.29
C MET A 65 3.43 12.38 16.30
N LEU A 66 2.41 13.16 15.92
CA LEU A 66 1.68 14.04 16.83
C LEU A 66 0.51 13.31 17.46
N LEU A 67 0.20 13.63 18.71
CA LEU A 67 -0.87 13.01 19.50
C LEU A 67 -1.82 14.05 20.08
N ASN A 68 -3.12 13.76 20.09
CA ASN A 68 -4.13 14.58 20.74
C ASN A 68 -5.21 13.75 21.43
N PHE A 69 -5.35 13.90 22.74
CA PHE A 69 -6.32 13.21 23.59
C PHE A 69 -6.55 14.00 24.89
N ALA A 70 -7.60 13.67 25.64
CA ALA A 70 -7.97 14.39 26.86
C ALA A 70 -6.99 14.06 28.00
N VAL A 71 -6.25 15.07 28.47
CA VAL A 71 -5.16 14.83 29.44
C VAL A 71 -5.64 14.52 30.85
N HIS A 72 -6.92 14.75 31.16
CA HIS A 72 -7.49 14.48 32.49
C HIS A 72 -8.10 13.07 32.62
N ASN A 73 -8.07 12.24 31.57
CA ASN A 73 -8.80 10.96 31.53
C ASN A 73 -7.97 9.70 31.88
N LEU A 74 -6.65 9.70 31.76
CA LEU A 74 -5.88 8.44 31.70
C LEU A 74 -5.82 7.74 33.05
N LYS A 75 -5.91 6.41 32.97
CA LYS A 75 -5.61 5.48 34.05
C LYS A 75 -4.37 4.68 33.65
N GLU A 76 -3.54 4.25 34.60
CA GLU A 76 -2.28 3.53 34.35
C GLU A 76 -2.50 2.09 33.79
N SER A 77 -3.17 1.92 32.64
CA SER A 77 -3.42 0.61 32.00
C SER A 77 -3.55 0.71 30.48
N ILE A 78 -2.80 -0.14 29.77
CA ILE A 78 -2.79 -0.27 28.30
C ILE A 78 -4.05 -0.97 27.74
N ASP A 79 -4.76 -1.75 28.58
CA ASP A 79 -5.91 -2.57 28.18
C ASP A 79 -7.24 -1.78 28.19
N THR A 80 -7.16 -0.46 28.30
CA THR A 80 -8.33 0.42 28.28
C THR A 80 -8.30 1.29 27.03
N HIS A 81 -9.41 1.34 26.31
CA HIS A 81 -9.63 2.21 25.15
C HIS A 81 -9.33 3.66 25.51
N HIS A 82 -8.16 4.14 25.08
CA HIS A 82 -7.75 5.54 25.21
C HIS A 82 -7.79 6.15 23.81
N PRO A 83 -8.95 6.68 23.39
CA PRO A 83 -9.10 7.24 22.07
C PRO A 83 -8.19 8.44 21.90
N LEU A 84 -7.53 8.52 20.75
CA LEU A 84 -6.63 9.61 20.41
C LEU A 84 -6.72 9.95 18.93
N TYR A 85 -6.37 11.19 18.63
CA TYR A 85 -6.12 11.66 17.28
C TYR A 85 -4.60 11.66 17.03
N ALA A 86 -4.17 11.12 15.89
CA ALA A 86 -2.76 11.08 15.53
C ALA A 86 -2.51 11.25 14.03
N CYS A 87 -1.32 11.75 13.70
CA CYS A 87 -0.78 11.86 12.35
C CYS A 87 0.75 11.81 12.37
N THR A 88 1.40 11.39 11.27
CA THR A 88 2.86 11.38 11.14
C THR A 88 3.41 12.61 10.43
N ALA A 89 4.71 12.85 10.58
CA ALA A 89 5.40 13.90 9.82
C ALA A 89 5.48 13.53 8.34
N SER A 90 5.02 14.41 7.43
CA SER A 90 5.34 14.30 6.00
C SER A 90 6.84 14.52 5.77
N ASN A 91 7.40 13.89 4.71
CA ASN A 91 8.77 14.17 4.24
C ASN A 91 9.01 15.66 3.88
N GLU A 92 7.94 16.44 3.74
CA GLU A 92 7.97 17.90 3.66
C GLU A 92 7.64 18.50 5.04
N THR A 93 8.57 19.24 5.63
CA THR A 93 8.46 19.84 6.97
C THR A 93 7.48 21.02 7.08
N ASP A 94 6.56 21.19 6.12
CA ASP A 94 5.56 22.26 6.11
C ASP A 94 4.15 21.65 6.04
N PHE A 95 3.31 21.96 7.03
CA PHE A 95 1.86 21.70 6.91
C PHE A 95 1.37 22.48 5.69
N GLY A 96 0.78 21.79 4.71
CA GLY A 96 0.36 22.39 3.45
C GLY A 96 -0.39 23.71 3.65
N ASP A 97 0.04 24.73 2.91
CA ASP A 97 -0.47 26.11 2.95
C ASP A 97 -1.92 26.13 2.40
N SER A 98 -2.86 25.63 3.18
CA SER A 98 -4.27 25.74 2.88
C SER A 98 -4.63 27.23 2.95
N ASN A 99 -5.12 27.76 1.83
CA ASN A 99 -5.58 29.13 1.62
C ASN A 99 -6.77 29.51 2.54
N ILE A 100 -6.58 29.43 3.85
CA ILE A 100 -7.49 30.00 4.83
C ILE A 100 -7.01 31.43 5.05
N GLN A 101 -7.67 32.38 4.37
CA GLN A 101 -7.58 33.78 4.74
C GLN A 101 -7.85 33.88 6.24
N ALA A 102 -6.80 34.24 7.01
CA ALA A 102 -6.93 34.55 8.41
C ALA A 102 -8.12 35.52 8.58
N PRO A 103 -9.07 35.25 9.50
CA PRO A 103 -10.12 36.21 9.75
C PRO A 103 -9.44 37.53 10.15
N ASN A 104 -9.82 38.61 9.45
CA ASN A 104 -9.39 39.97 9.76
C ASN A 104 -9.90 40.35 11.17
N SER A 105 -9.24 39.87 12.23
CA SER A 105 -9.47 40.29 13.60
C SER A 105 -8.37 41.28 13.98
N SER A 106 -8.74 42.55 14.03
CA SER A 106 -7.91 43.68 14.42
C SER A 106 -7.57 43.74 15.92
N ASN A 107 -7.34 42.60 16.58
CA ASN A 107 -6.91 42.54 17.98
C ASN A 107 -5.46 42.05 18.06
N SER A 108 -4.50 42.98 18.02
CA SER A 108 -3.11 42.65 18.34
C SER A 108 -2.99 42.44 19.86
N THR A 109 -2.92 41.19 20.31
CA THR A 109 -2.56 40.86 21.69
C THR A 109 -1.18 41.44 22.00
N ARG A 110 -1.05 42.31 23.00
CA ARG A 110 0.25 42.89 23.40
C ARG A 110 0.92 42.00 24.43
N TYR A 111 2.15 41.58 24.16
CA TYR A 111 2.99 40.83 25.09
C TYR A 111 4.03 41.76 25.75
N SER A 112 4.35 41.49 27.02
CA SER A 112 5.53 42.04 27.69
C SER A 112 6.53 40.95 27.99
N VAL A 113 7.81 41.28 27.77
CA VAL A 113 8.91 40.39 28.11
C VAL A 113 9.14 40.43 29.63
N LYS A 114 9.08 39.27 30.27
CA LYS A 114 9.37 39.08 31.70
C LYS A 114 10.54 38.12 31.88
N ASN A 115 11.41 38.43 32.83
CA ASN A 115 12.47 37.51 33.24
C ASN A 115 11.94 36.60 34.34
N VAL A 116 12.01 35.29 34.11
CA VAL A 116 11.44 34.26 34.98
C VAL A 116 12.50 33.20 35.29
N GLN A 117 12.37 32.55 36.44
CA GLN A 117 13.22 31.40 36.77
C GLN A 117 12.71 30.15 36.03
N MET A 118 13.61 29.50 35.32
CA MET A 118 13.36 28.25 34.62
C MET A 118 14.20 27.14 35.22
N GLU A 119 13.51 26.10 35.67
CA GLU A 119 14.14 24.86 36.08
C GLU A 119 14.35 23.97 34.84
N THR A 120 15.55 23.44 34.69
CA THR A 120 15.87 22.33 33.78
C THR A 120 16.25 21.14 34.65
N ALA A 121 15.55 20.01 34.54
CA ALA A 121 15.81 18.84 35.37
C ALA A 121 15.78 17.53 34.59
N TRP A 122 16.45 16.52 35.12
CA TRP A 122 16.62 15.21 34.48
C TRP A 122 16.74 14.08 35.51
N ARG A 123 16.34 12.87 35.09
CA ARG A 123 16.40 11.65 35.90
C ARG A 123 16.55 10.42 35.00
N GLY A 124 16.94 9.29 35.59
CA GLY A 124 17.15 8.05 34.85
C GLY A 124 18.56 7.89 34.26
N THR A 125 18.70 6.97 33.31
CA THR A 125 20.00 6.53 32.75
C THR A 125 20.43 7.38 31.56
N ASP A 126 21.73 7.45 31.29
CA ASP A 126 22.24 8.06 30.05
C ASP A 126 21.87 7.19 28.85
N THR A 127 21.19 7.77 27.86
CA THR A 127 20.64 7.04 26.73
C THR A 127 20.77 7.87 25.45
N MET A 128 21.90 7.74 24.75
CA MET A 128 22.11 8.39 23.46
C MET A 128 21.14 7.93 22.36
N GLN A 129 20.56 6.74 22.51
CA GLN A 129 19.61 6.18 21.53
C GLN A 129 18.25 6.89 21.50
N TYR A 130 17.84 7.57 22.57
CA TYR A 130 16.53 8.24 22.65
C TYR A 130 16.59 9.74 22.30
N SER A 131 17.78 10.34 22.28
CA SER A 131 17.92 11.78 22.03
C SER A 131 17.52 12.19 20.61
N SER A 132 17.78 11.35 19.60
CA SER A 132 17.34 11.60 18.23
C SER A 132 15.82 11.57 18.08
N HIS A 133 15.16 10.63 18.77
CA HIS A 133 13.69 10.54 18.79
C HIS A 133 13.07 11.74 19.53
N ALA A 134 13.63 12.12 20.69
CA ALA A 134 13.21 13.32 21.43
C ALA A 134 13.38 14.62 20.63
N GLU A 135 14.44 14.71 19.84
CA GLU A 135 14.69 15.83 18.93
C GLU A 135 13.67 15.87 17.79
N SER A 136 13.46 14.74 17.11
CA SER A 136 12.53 14.64 15.96
C SER A 136 11.10 15.03 16.36
N ILE A 137 10.61 14.53 17.50
CA ILE A 137 9.26 14.87 17.99
C ILE A 137 9.19 16.31 18.51
N ALA A 138 10.25 16.85 19.11
CA ALA A 138 10.28 18.23 19.55
C ALA A 138 10.21 19.20 18.36
N GLN A 139 10.89 18.90 17.25
CA GLN A 139 10.79 19.65 16.00
C GLN A 139 9.37 19.57 15.43
N LEU A 140 8.79 18.38 15.36
CA LEU A 140 7.43 18.18 14.84
C LEU A 140 6.38 18.96 15.66
N VAL A 141 6.45 18.88 16.99
CA VAL A 141 5.59 19.65 17.90
C VAL A 141 5.82 21.15 17.75
N GLN A 142 7.06 21.59 17.51
CA GLN A 142 7.37 23.00 17.28
C GLN A 142 6.69 23.53 16.02
N THR A 143 6.78 22.80 14.90
CA THR A 143 6.10 23.17 13.66
C THR A 143 4.59 23.28 13.88
N GLN A 144 3.99 22.35 14.63
CA GLN A 144 2.55 22.36 14.92
C GLN A 144 2.11 23.61 15.69
N ILE A 145 2.81 23.97 16.76
CA ILE A 145 2.42 25.09 17.64
C ILE A 145 2.67 26.46 17.02
N GLU A 146 3.53 26.54 16.00
CA GLU A 146 3.82 27.78 15.27
C GLU A 146 2.74 28.13 14.23
N MET A 147 1.87 27.17 13.87
CA MET A 147 0.79 27.38 12.91
C MET A 147 -0.39 28.17 13.52
N PRO A 148 -1.01 29.10 12.76
CA PRO A 148 -2.15 29.89 13.24
C PRO A 148 -3.32 29.06 13.79
N ALA A 149 -3.59 27.89 13.20
CA ALA A 149 -4.64 26.96 13.62
C ALA A 149 -4.45 26.46 15.06
N SER A 150 -3.21 26.41 15.55
CA SER A 150 -2.84 25.88 16.87
C SER A 150 -2.72 26.96 17.96
N MET A 151 -2.91 28.25 17.64
CA MET A 151 -2.68 29.35 18.59
C MET A 151 -3.55 29.26 19.86
N LYS A 152 -4.70 28.60 19.81
CA LYS A 152 -5.59 28.40 20.97
C LYS A 152 -5.23 27.17 21.82
N ALA A 153 -4.44 26.23 21.31
CA ALA A 153 -4.13 24.97 22.00
C ALA A 153 -3.18 25.20 23.19
N SER A 154 -3.56 24.79 24.39
CA SER A 154 -2.71 24.88 25.59
C SER A 154 -1.72 23.72 25.73
N ILE A 155 -1.93 22.64 24.98
CA ILE A 155 -1.16 21.40 25.06
C ILE A 155 -0.82 20.93 23.64
N ALA A 156 0.42 20.49 23.44
CA ALA A 156 0.86 19.75 22.26
C ALA A 156 1.68 18.54 22.69
N MET A 157 1.54 17.42 21.99
CA MET A 157 2.14 16.14 22.35
C MET A 157 2.65 15.42 21.11
N GLY A 158 3.71 14.63 21.28
CA GLY A 158 4.25 13.78 20.23
C GLY A 158 4.87 12.51 20.79
N TYR A 159 5.07 11.53 19.91
CA TYR A 159 5.65 10.23 20.24
C TYR A 159 6.56 9.74 19.11
N SER A 160 7.65 9.08 19.46
CA SER A 160 8.51 8.36 18.52
C SER A 160 9.30 7.28 19.26
N ASN A 161 9.15 6.03 18.83
CA ASN A 161 9.96 4.88 19.23
C ASN A 161 10.32 4.82 20.74
N GLY A 162 9.31 4.74 21.58
CA GLY A 162 9.44 4.67 23.05
C GLY A 162 9.65 6.01 23.75
N VAL A 163 9.71 7.13 23.03
CA VAL A 163 9.84 8.48 23.60
C VAL A 163 8.54 9.26 23.45
N ALA A 164 7.96 9.69 24.56
CA ALA A 164 6.84 10.62 24.58
C ALA A 164 7.33 12.05 24.93
N LEU A 165 6.76 13.05 24.28
CA LEU A 165 7.01 14.47 24.57
C LEU A 165 5.69 15.21 24.75
N GLY A 166 5.65 16.12 25.73
CA GLY A 166 4.51 16.99 25.97
C GLY A 166 4.94 18.41 26.31
N VAL A 167 4.18 19.37 25.78
CA VAL A 167 4.40 20.80 25.99
C VAL A 167 3.11 21.43 26.52
N PHE A 168 3.24 22.28 27.54
CA PHE A 168 2.13 23.05 28.11
C PHE A 168 2.40 24.55 28.02
N PHE A 169 1.40 25.29 27.54
CA PHE A 169 1.35 26.75 27.50
C PHE A 169 0.12 27.26 28.23
N GLY A 170 0.35 28.00 29.32
CA GLY A 170 -0.69 28.76 29.99
C GLY A 170 -1.32 29.81 29.06
N SER A 171 -2.59 30.14 29.27
CA SER A 171 -3.39 31.02 28.40
C SER A 171 -2.84 32.45 28.25
N MET A 172 -1.98 32.90 29.17
CA MET A 172 -1.38 34.24 29.16
C MET A 172 0.07 34.25 28.67
N MET A 173 0.58 33.12 28.15
CA MET A 173 1.94 33.00 27.62
C MET A 173 1.98 33.23 26.10
N GLU A 174 3.03 33.87 25.61
CA GLU A 174 3.30 34.06 24.18
C GLU A 174 3.68 32.74 23.49
N LYS A 175 3.07 32.46 22.33
CA LYS A 175 3.38 31.34 21.43
C LYS A 175 3.93 31.94 20.12
N GLY A 176 5.19 31.73 19.74
CA GLY A 176 5.76 32.31 18.52
C GLY A 176 7.28 32.14 18.32
N LYS A 177 7.71 32.22 17.05
CA LYS A 177 8.97 31.73 16.45
C LYS A 177 10.29 32.09 17.13
N ASP A 178 10.44 33.26 17.75
CA ASP A 178 11.80 33.75 18.06
C ASP A 178 12.34 33.44 19.47
N LYS A 179 11.53 32.88 20.40
CA LYS A 179 11.96 32.59 21.80
C LYS A 179 11.16 31.47 22.50
N THR A 180 10.71 30.43 21.78
CA THR A 180 9.91 29.37 22.41
C THR A 180 10.72 28.57 23.45
N LEU A 181 10.03 28.08 24.48
CA LEU A 181 10.57 27.11 25.43
C LEU A 181 11.18 25.90 24.72
N LEU A 182 10.50 25.46 23.65
CA LEU A 182 10.81 24.25 22.91
C LEU A 182 12.12 24.39 22.12
N GLN A 183 12.39 25.57 21.54
CA GLN A 183 13.69 25.85 20.93
C GLN A 183 14.84 25.75 21.95
N LYS A 184 14.65 26.26 23.16
CA LYS A 184 15.68 26.15 24.23
C LYS A 184 15.87 24.71 24.70
N PHE A 185 14.81 23.91 24.67
CA PHE A 185 14.87 22.48 24.96
C PHE A 185 15.66 21.73 23.88
N LEU A 186 15.40 22.03 22.59
CA LEU A 186 16.18 21.54 21.46
C LEU A 186 17.67 21.93 21.57
N ASP A 187 17.97 23.19 21.87
CA ASP A 187 19.35 23.67 22.04
C ASP A 187 20.10 22.88 23.12
N LYS A 188 19.43 22.57 24.24
CA LYS A 188 20.00 21.78 25.34
C LYS A 188 20.13 20.29 25.00
N LEU A 189 19.25 19.74 24.16
CA LEU A 189 19.41 18.40 23.60
C LEU A 189 20.65 18.34 22.69
N HIS A 190 20.81 19.29 21.77
CA HIS A 190 21.96 19.40 20.85
C HIS A 190 23.29 19.59 21.58
N GLN A 191 23.28 20.41 22.64
CA GLN A 191 24.45 20.62 23.51
C GLN A 191 24.76 19.40 24.39
N GLY A 192 23.86 18.41 24.41
CA GLY A 192 24.03 17.17 25.15
C GLY A 192 23.82 17.31 26.66
N GLU A 193 23.14 18.36 27.10
CA GLU A 193 22.80 18.59 28.51
C GLU A 193 21.62 17.72 28.96
N LEU A 194 20.75 17.29 28.02
CA LEU A 194 19.54 16.50 28.28
C LEU A 194 19.65 15.07 27.72
N LYS A 195 20.67 14.31 28.16
CA LYS A 195 20.96 12.94 27.68
C LYS A 195 20.32 11.81 28.48
N LYS A 196 19.36 12.13 29.35
CA LYS A 196 18.73 11.14 30.24
C LYS A 196 17.41 10.63 29.68
N SER A 197 17.02 9.42 30.10
CA SER A 197 15.73 8.81 29.78
C SER A 197 14.51 9.64 30.22
N ALA A 198 14.68 10.66 31.06
CA ALA A 198 13.63 11.60 31.42
C ALA A 198 14.22 13.00 31.63
N SER A 199 13.68 13.98 30.92
CA SER A 199 14.17 15.36 30.89
C SER A 199 13.01 16.34 30.86
N MET A 200 13.10 17.46 31.57
CA MET A 200 12.06 18.48 31.58
C MET A 200 12.62 19.89 31.76
N MET A 201 11.88 20.87 31.25
CA MET A 201 12.09 22.28 31.52
C MET A 201 10.76 22.91 31.91
N GLN A 202 10.72 23.65 33.02
CA GLN A 202 9.48 24.26 33.51
C GLN A 202 9.71 25.67 34.08
N VAL A 203 8.67 26.49 33.91
CA VAL A 203 8.46 27.76 34.59
C VAL A 203 7.21 27.60 35.44
N CYS A 204 7.43 27.36 36.74
CA CYS A 204 6.38 27.28 37.74
C CYS A 204 6.94 27.89 39.03
N GLU A 205 6.54 29.12 39.34
CA GLU A 205 6.94 29.81 40.57
C GLU A 205 5.81 29.68 41.59
N SER A 206 6.14 29.53 42.87
CA SER A 206 5.12 29.44 43.93
C SER A 206 4.30 30.74 44.00
N GLY A 207 2.99 30.64 43.76
CA GLY A 207 2.06 31.78 43.75
C GLY A 207 1.77 32.38 42.36
N ARG A 208 2.36 31.83 41.29
CA ARG A 208 2.07 32.21 39.90
C ARG A 208 0.82 31.45 39.40
N SER A 209 -0.09 32.15 38.70
CA SER A 209 -1.31 31.53 38.17
C SER A 209 -0.98 30.49 37.10
N PRO A 210 -1.78 29.40 36.96
CA PRO A 210 -1.64 28.41 35.87
C PRO A 210 -1.64 29.04 34.48
N ALA A 211 -2.30 30.19 34.32
CA ALA A 211 -2.32 30.96 33.08
C ALA A 211 -0.92 31.41 32.61
N TYR A 212 0.05 31.43 33.53
CA TYR A 212 1.44 31.79 33.27
C TYR A 212 2.43 30.62 33.44
N SER A 213 1.93 29.39 33.56
CA SER A 213 2.75 28.17 33.61
C SER A 213 3.21 27.80 32.20
N LEU A 214 4.43 27.28 32.09
CA LEU A 214 5.06 26.90 30.83
C LEU A 214 5.98 25.72 31.07
N GLY A 215 5.86 24.65 30.30
CA GLY A 215 6.64 23.43 30.52
C GLY A 215 6.80 22.55 29.29
N VAL A 216 7.93 21.84 29.22
CA VAL A 216 8.20 20.76 28.26
C VAL A 216 8.79 19.58 29.02
N VAL A 217 8.32 18.38 28.71
CA VAL A 217 8.81 17.12 29.30
C VAL A 217 9.00 16.10 28.18
N SER A 218 10.06 15.31 28.30
CA SER A 218 10.31 14.11 27.49
C SER A 218 10.59 12.95 28.43
N GLU A 219 9.90 11.82 28.19
CA GLU A 219 10.07 10.58 28.95
C GLU A 219 10.24 9.43 27.95
N ALA A 220 11.28 8.62 28.15
CA ALA A 220 11.60 7.44 27.35
C ALA A 220 11.32 6.17 28.16
N ASN A 221 10.59 5.23 27.58
CA ASN A 221 10.28 3.94 28.17
C ASN A 221 10.04 2.89 27.08
N ASN A 222 10.47 1.64 27.30
CA ASN A 222 10.18 0.53 26.40
C ASN A 222 8.69 0.17 26.38
N ASP A 223 7.92 0.58 27.41
CA ASP A 223 6.46 0.53 27.43
C ASP A 223 5.90 1.92 27.09
N PRO A 224 5.35 2.12 25.87
CA PRO A 224 4.86 3.43 25.41
C PRO A 224 3.83 4.07 26.34
N VAL A 225 3.00 3.26 26.99
CA VAL A 225 1.94 3.76 27.89
C VAL A 225 2.53 4.38 29.15
N ARG A 226 3.65 3.84 29.66
CA ARG A 226 4.33 4.44 30.82
C ARG A 226 4.98 5.76 30.48
N ALA A 227 5.58 5.87 29.29
CA ALA A 227 6.13 7.13 28.80
C ALA A 227 5.01 8.19 28.69
N LEU A 228 3.89 7.83 28.07
CA LEU A 228 2.75 8.72 27.89
C LEU A 228 2.08 9.14 29.21
N ALA A 229 1.91 8.21 30.15
CA ALA A 229 1.35 8.50 31.47
C ALA A 229 2.23 9.46 32.28
N ALA A 230 3.56 9.35 32.17
CA ALA A 230 4.49 10.26 32.82
C ALA A 230 4.41 11.68 32.23
N VAL A 231 4.36 11.79 30.90
CA VAL A 231 4.16 13.08 30.20
C VAL A 231 2.83 13.70 30.59
N GLN A 232 1.74 12.92 30.57
CA GLN A 232 0.42 13.42 30.93
C GLN A 232 0.35 13.93 32.37
N LYS A 233 0.95 13.21 33.32
CA LYS A 233 1.04 13.66 34.72
C LYS A 233 1.69 15.04 34.83
N ALA A 234 2.70 15.33 34.01
CA ALA A 234 3.32 16.64 33.95
C ALA A 234 2.37 17.71 33.40
N LEU A 235 1.69 17.43 32.28
CA LEU A 235 0.71 18.32 31.67
C LEU A 235 -0.43 18.68 32.64
N VAL A 236 -1.01 17.67 33.32
CA VAL A 236 -2.06 17.88 34.33
C VAL A 236 -1.53 18.70 35.51
N THR A 237 -0.29 18.45 35.95
CA THR A 237 0.34 19.20 37.04
C THR A 237 0.47 20.69 36.68
N TRP A 238 0.96 21.00 35.49
CA TRP A 238 1.10 22.38 35.01
C TRP A 238 -0.25 23.05 34.75
N SER A 239 -1.25 22.34 34.22
CA SER A 239 -2.62 22.86 34.03
C SER A 239 -3.26 23.33 35.33
N LYS A 240 -2.87 22.74 36.46
CA LYS A 240 -3.34 23.09 37.81
C LYS A 240 -2.45 24.13 38.50
N GLY A 241 -1.41 24.63 37.83
CA GLY A 241 -0.44 25.58 38.36
C GLY A 241 0.62 24.98 39.29
N GLY A 242 0.73 23.64 39.31
CA GLY A 242 1.73 22.93 40.10
C GLY A 242 3.11 22.88 39.43
N CYS A 243 4.12 22.52 40.23
CA CYS A 243 5.47 22.20 39.75
C CYS A 243 5.73 20.71 39.78
N LEU A 244 6.36 20.20 38.72
CA LEU A 244 6.82 18.81 38.70
C LEU A 244 7.99 18.63 39.67
N GLN A 245 8.07 17.48 40.33
CA GLN A 245 9.08 17.15 41.35
C GLN A 245 9.61 15.72 41.10
N GLY A 246 10.71 15.33 41.77
CA GLY A 246 11.24 13.95 41.70
C GLY A 246 12.25 13.69 40.58
N TYR A 247 12.97 14.73 40.15
CA TYR A 247 14.14 14.62 39.28
C TYR A 247 15.42 14.71 40.13
N ASN A 248 16.39 13.85 39.86
CA ASN A 248 17.57 13.70 40.72
C ASN A 248 18.70 14.67 40.36
N GLY A 249 18.65 15.28 39.18
CA GLY A 249 19.51 16.41 38.79
C GLY A 249 18.65 17.56 38.29
N SER A 250 18.96 18.79 38.73
CA SER A 250 18.32 20.00 38.22
C SER A 250 19.29 21.19 38.19
N SER A 251 18.95 22.17 37.36
CA SER A 251 19.67 23.43 37.23
C SER A 251 18.68 24.57 37.03
N MET A 252 18.98 25.73 37.58
CA MET A 252 18.15 26.93 37.47
C MET A 252 18.80 27.92 36.51
N SER A 253 18.00 28.50 35.62
CA SER A 253 18.44 29.53 34.69
C SER A 253 17.44 30.68 34.61
N GLN A 254 17.94 31.88 34.32
CA GLN A 254 17.10 33.03 34.03
C GLN A 254 16.76 33.07 32.54
N VAL A 255 15.47 33.14 32.23
CA VAL A 255 15.01 33.25 30.85
C VAL A 255 13.98 34.36 30.69
N SER A 256 13.98 34.98 29.51
CA SER A 256 12.93 35.91 29.10
C SER A 256 11.78 35.15 28.43
N VAL A 257 10.55 35.38 28.90
CA VAL A 257 9.30 34.84 28.34
C VAL A 257 8.33 35.99 28.03
N GLY A 258 7.45 35.81 27.05
CA GLY A 258 6.39 36.76 26.73
C GLY A 258 5.12 36.46 27.52
N GLU A 259 4.56 37.47 28.18
CA GLU A 259 3.29 37.40 28.92
C GLU A 259 2.31 38.47 28.43
N ILE A 260 1.03 38.13 28.26
CA ILE A 260 -0.01 39.07 27.79
C ILE A 260 -0.20 40.21 28.81
N VAL A 261 -0.20 41.46 28.31
CA VAL A 261 -0.47 42.68 29.10
C VAL A 261 -1.78 43.31 28.66
N GLN A 262 -2.87 42.89 29.31
CA GLN A 262 -4.20 43.54 29.36
C GLN A 262 -4.89 43.80 28.00
N GLU A 263 -6.08 43.21 27.79
CA GLU A 263 -6.98 43.61 26.70
C GLU A 263 -7.44 45.06 26.87
N VAL A 264 -7.00 45.95 25.98
CA VAL A 264 -7.54 47.31 25.91
C VAL A 264 -8.82 47.25 25.09
N ASN A 265 -9.98 47.13 25.76
CA ASN A 265 -11.26 47.45 25.16
C ASN A 265 -11.28 48.94 24.76
N THR A 266 -11.00 49.24 23.49
CA THR A 266 -11.33 50.54 22.91
C THR A 266 -12.70 50.43 22.26
N PRO A 267 -13.70 51.24 22.65
CA PRO A 267 -14.95 51.32 21.92
C PRO A 267 -14.66 51.90 20.53
N ALA A 268 -14.99 51.18 19.47
CA ALA A 268 -15.00 51.68 18.11
C ALA A 268 -15.97 52.86 18.03
N ASN A 269 -15.46 54.08 17.88
CA ASN A 269 -16.30 55.26 17.71
C ASN A 269 -16.51 55.55 16.22
N ALA A 270 -17.79 55.50 15.87
CA ALA A 270 -18.36 55.78 14.58
C ALA A 270 -17.88 57.11 13.98
N SER A 271 -17.54 57.05 12.69
CA SER A 271 -17.51 58.19 11.80
C SER A 271 -18.94 58.73 11.61
N SER A 272 -19.21 59.92 12.14
CA SER A 272 -20.30 60.75 11.61
C SER A 272 -19.82 62.18 11.45
N HIS A 273 -19.90 62.66 10.21
CA HIS A 273 -19.74 64.06 9.85
C HIS A 273 -20.93 64.86 10.38
N GLY A 274 -20.65 66.02 10.99
CA GLY A 274 -21.68 66.99 11.35
C GLY A 274 -21.06 68.26 11.93
N HIS A 275 -20.89 69.28 11.10
CA HIS A 275 -20.50 70.62 11.52
C HIS A 275 -21.55 71.25 12.45
N GLY A 276 -21.09 71.87 13.54
CA GLY A 276 -21.93 72.72 14.39
C GLY A 276 -21.13 73.41 15.48
N HIS A 277 -20.90 74.71 15.32
CA HIS A 277 -20.26 75.59 16.29
C HIS A 277 -21.01 75.64 17.64
N GLY A 278 -20.29 75.56 18.77
CA GLY A 278 -20.87 75.78 20.09
C GLY A 278 -19.80 75.85 21.19
N ARG A 279 -19.87 76.88 22.03
CA ARG A 279 -18.83 77.36 22.96
C ARG A 279 -18.60 76.46 24.17
N PHE A 280 -17.35 76.48 24.65
CA PHE A 280 -16.89 76.05 25.97
C PHE A 280 -17.79 76.55 27.11
N HIS A 281 -18.31 75.63 27.93
CA HIS A 281 -18.58 75.87 29.34
C HIS A 281 -18.12 74.68 30.18
N ARG A 282 -17.26 75.00 31.14
CA ARG A 282 -16.66 74.10 32.13
C ARG A 282 -17.69 73.91 33.24
N GLN A 283 -18.25 72.71 33.40
CA GLN A 283 -19.02 72.34 34.57
C GLN A 283 -18.50 71.03 35.15
N ARG A 284 -18.02 71.11 36.39
CA ARG A 284 -17.78 69.98 37.28
C ARG A 284 -19.12 69.26 37.47
N GLU A 285 -19.25 68.05 36.94
CA GLU A 285 -20.29 67.13 37.41
C GLU A 285 -19.70 66.14 38.40
N LEU A 286 -20.36 66.09 39.55
CA LEU A 286 -20.16 65.15 40.64
C LEU A 286 -20.43 63.73 40.12
N ALA A 287 -19.57 62.78 40.50
CA ALA A 287 -19.75 61.37 40.25
C ALA A 287 -21.06 60.87 40.91
N GLY A 288 -22.13 60.82 40.12
CA GLY A 288 -23.33 60.06 40.43
C GLY A 288 -23.01 58.57 40.28
N VAL A 289 -22.89 57.88 41.41
CA VAL A 289 -22.81 56.41 41.46
C VAL A 289 -24.19 55.86 41.05
N HIS A 290 -24.38 55.58 39.76
CA HIS A 290 -25.42 54.65 39.34
C HIS A 290 -25.06 53.26 39.87
N ARG A 291 -25.94 52.66 40.67
CA ARG A 291 -25.92 51.21 40.91
C ARG A 291 -25.95 50.55 39.52
N ARG A 292 -24.89 49.84 39.16
CA ARG A 292 -25.03 48.84 38.10
C ARG A 292 -25.91 47.73 38.67
N ASP A 293 -26.93 47.32 37.93
CA ASP A 293 -27.76 46.17 38.34
C ASP A 293 -26.89 44.91 38.46
N THR A 294 -25.86 44.78 37.61
CA THR A 294 -24.87 43.69 37.63
C THR A 294 -23.49 44.13 38.15
N CYS A 295 -22.77 43.21 38.79
CA CYS A 295 -21.41 43.45 39.28
C CYS A 295 -20.36 43.41 38.15
N ARG A 296 -19.18 44.01 38.36
CA ARG A 296 -17.98 43.72 37.57
C ARG A 296 -17.52 42.31 37.93
N VAL A 297 -17.30 41.45 36.94
CA VAL A 297 -17.02 40.02 37.14
C VAL A 297 -15.55 39.70 36.87
N ILE A 298 -15.03 38.69 37.56
CA ILE A 298 -13.79 37.98 37.23
C ILE A 298 -14.05 36.47 37.25
N GLN A 299 -13.32 35.70 36.44
CA GLN A 299 -13.35 34.24 36.48
C GLN A 299 -12.27 33.68 37.42
N VAL A 300 -12.65 32.66 38.18
CA VAL A 300 -11.78 31.89 39.05
C VAL A 300 -10.86 31.02 38.19
N GLU A 301 -9.55 31.11 38.44
CA GLU A 301 -8.57 30.19 37.84
C GLU A 301 -8.21 29.09 38.86
N SER A 302 -7.70 27.94 38.38
CA SER A 302 -7.27 26.86 39.27
C SER A 302 -6.25 27.36 40.31
N GLY A 303 -6.44 26.97 41.57
CA GLY A 303 -5.60 27.39 42.70
C GLY A 303 -5.84 28.82 43.21
N ASN A 304 -6.81 29.56 42.66
CA ASN A 304 -7.15 30.88 43.17
C ASN A 304 -7.80 30.81 44.56
N THR A 305 -7.31 31.66 45.47
CA THR A 305 -7.98 31.94 46.75
C THR A 305 -8.74 33.27 46.65
N CYS A 306 -9.69 33.51 47.55
CA CYS A 306 -10.36 34.81 47.65
C CYS A 306 -9.39 35.98 47.83
N GLU A 307 -8.23 35.77 48.47
CA GLU A 307 -7.21 36.81 48.63
C GLU A 307 -6.56 37.18 47.29
N ILE A 308 -6.20 36.17 46.48
CA ILE A 308 -5.66 36.36 45.13
C ILE A 308 -6.69 37.06 44.23
N LEU A 309 -7.95 36.61 44.28
CA LEU A 309 -9.03 37.19 43.48
C LEU A 309 -9.34 38.64 43.89
N ALA A 310 -9.36 38.95 45.19
CA ALA A 310 -9.53 40.32 45.68
C ALA A 310 -8.41 41.24 45.16
N SER A 311 -7.17 40.76 45.17
CA SER A 311 -6.01 41.47 44.60
C SER A 311 -6.17 41.70 43.09
N ARG A 312 -6.56 40.68 42.33
CA ARG A 312 -6.83 40.78 40.87
C ARG A 312 -7.98 41.74 40.57
N CYS A 313 -9.00 41.78 41.42
CA CYS A 313 -10.10 42.74 41.37
C CYS A 313 -9.69 44.16 41.77
N SER A 314 -8.47 44.36 42.31
CA SER A 314 -7.97 45.60 42.90
C SER A 314 -8.87 46.13 44.04
N ILE A 315 -9.34 45.24 44.91
CA ILE A 315 -10.19 45.57 46.08
C ILE A 315 -9.68 44.91 47.36
N ALA A 316 -10.16 45.36 48.53
CA ALA A 316 -9.83 44.70 49.78
C ALA A 316 -10.51 43.31 49.88
N PRO A 317 -9.88 42.29 50.49
CA PRO A 317 -10.50 40.97 50.69
C PRO A 317 -11.87 41.01 51.36
N ALA A 318 -12.06 41.93 52.32
CA ALA A 318 -13.36 42.12 52.98
C ALA A 318 -14.46 42.62 52.03
N ASP A 319 -14.11 43.46 51.05
CA ASP A 319 -15.05 43.91 50.02
C ASP A 319 -15.37 42.78 49.03
N PHE A 320 -14.37 41.95 48.69
CA PHE A 320 -14.58 40.76 47.86
C PHE A 320 -15.55 39.76 48.51
N THR A 321 -15.36 39.43 49.79
CA THR A 321 -16.30 38.57 50.54
C THR A 321 -17.68 39.20 50.65
N LYS A 322 -17.76 40.52 50.79
CA LYS A 322 -19.04 41.24 50.83
C LYS A 322 -19.79 41.19 49.50
N PHE A 323 -19.09 41.25 48.36
CA PHE A 323 -19.71 41.14 47.05
C PHE A 323 -20.10 39.70 46.69
N ASN A 324 -19.49 38.70 47.34
CA ASN A 324 -19.72 37.28 47.11
C ASN A 324 -20.11 36.58 48.41
N SER A 325 -21.27 36.95 48.97
CA SER A 325 -21.67 36.59 50.33
C SER A 325 -22.24 35.18 50.50
N GLU A 326 -22.12 34.31 49.50
CA GLU A 326 -22.53 32.92 49.62
C GLU A 326 -21.69 32.19 50.69
N LYS A 327 -22.36 31.35 51.48
CA LYS A 327 -21.73 30.62 52.57
C LYS A 327 -20.68 29.65 52.00
N ASP A 328 -19.49 29.64 52.58
CA ASP A 328 -18.37 28.77 52.19
C ASP A 328 -17.78 29.02 50.79
N MET A 329 -18.16 30.13 50.11
CA MET A 329 -17.69 30.50 48.76
C MET A 329 -16.17 30.42 48.60
N CYS A 330 -15.40 30.97 49.55
CA CYS A 330 -13.94 30.98 49.45
C CYS A 330 -13.27 29.61 49.59
N SER A 331 -13.97 28.63 50.18
CA SER A 331 -13.53 27.23 50.29
C SER A 331 -14.09 26.33 49.19
N SER A 332 -15.04 26.83 48.40
CA SER A 332 -15.73 26.07 47.34
C SER A 332 -15.50 26.66 45.93
N LEU A 333 -14.52 27.54 45.77
CA LEU A 333 -14.17 28.14 44.48
C LEU A 333 -13.83 27.05 43.47
N ARG A 334 -14.48 27.09 42.30
CA ARG A 334 -14.22 26.16 41.19
C ARG A 334 -13.55 26.91 40.03
N PRO A 335 -12.60 26.29 39.30
CA PRO A 335 -12.10 26.86 38.05
C PRO A 335 -13.25 27.23 37.11
N GLY A 336 -13.10 28.34 36.38
CA GLY A 336 -14.12 28.87 35.47
C GLY A 336 -15.26 29.65 36.13
N GLN A 337 -15.52 29.43 37.43
CA GLN A 337 -16.61 30.09 38.15
C GLN A 337 -16.52 31.63 38.07
N HIS A 338 -17.63 32.29 37.82
CA HIS A 338 -17.73 33.74 37.83
C HIS A 338 -17.98 34.28 39.25
N VAL A 339 -17.26 35.34 39.63
CA VAL A 339 -17.39 36.02 40.94
C VAL A 339 -17.31 37.54 40.78
N CYS A 340 -17.93 38.26 41.71
CA CYS A 340 -18.07 39.71 41.68
C CYS A 340 -16.84 40.45 42.25
N CYS A 341 -16.26 41.37 41.48
CA CYS A 341 -15.28 42.39 41.89
C CYS A 341 -15.91 43.72 42.33
N SER A 342 -17.24 43.86 42.26
CA SER A 342 -17.95 45.07 42.72
C SER A 342 -19.33 44.70 43.28
N ALA A 343 -20.01 45.64 43.94
CA ALA A 343 -21.41 45.45 44.30
C ALA A 343 -22.30 45.30 43.05
N GLY A 344 -23.35 44.47 43.14
CA GLY A 344 -24.30 44.15 42.07
C GLY A 344 -24.68 42.66 42.12
N THR A 345 -25.61 42.21 41.26
CA THR A 345 -25.87 40.78 41.09
C THR A 345 -24.90 40.17 40.07
N LEU A 346 -24.54 38.90 40.26
CA LEU A 346 -23.77 38.16 39.26
C LEU A 346 -24.64 37.95 38.00
N PRO A 347 -24.15 38.27 36.78
CA PRO A 347 -24.85 37.91 35.55
C PRO A 347 -25.00 36.40 35.42
N ASP A 348 -26.11 35.96 34.82
CA ASP A 348 -26.31 34.57 34.42
C ASP A 348 -25.57 34.32 33.09
N TYR A 349 -24.62 33.40 33.11
CA TYR A 349 -23.86 32.98 31.93
C TYR A 349 -24.32 31.62 31.40
N SER A 350 -25.44 31.07 31.89
CA SER A 350 -25.98 29.80 31.41
C SER A 350 -26.40 29.89 29.94
N PRO A 351 -25.83 29.04 29.07
CA PRO A 351 -26.24 28.99 27.68
C PRO A 351 -27.70 28.60 27.55
N GLN A 352 -28.38 29.18 26.57
CA GLN A 352 -29.79 28.90 26.29
C GLN A 352 -29.90 27.97 25.07
N GLN A 353 -30.99 27.20 25.04
CA GLN A 353 -31.37 26.39 23.89
C GLN A 353 -31.46 27.27 22.63
N ASN A 354 -31.00 26.74 21.50
CA ASN A 354 -31.09 27.43 20.21
C ASN A 354 -32.55 27.52 19.74
N GLU A 355 -32.83 28.46 18.84
CA GLU A 355 -34.19 28.69 18.31
C GLU A 355 -34.76 27.48 17.56
N ASP A 356 -33.91 26.63 17.00
CA ASP A 356 -34.27 25.41 16.28
C ASP A 356 -34.56 24.20 17.19
N GLY A 357 -34.50 24.39 18.51
CA GLY A 357 -34.72 23.34 19.50
C GLY A 357 -33.46 22.54 19.86
N THR A 358 -32.33 22.77 19.20
CA THR A 358 -31.06 22.12 19.56
C THR A 358 -30.43 22.73 20.82
N CYS A 359 -29.63 21.94 21.53
CA CYS A 359 -28.89 22.43 22.68
C CYS A 359 -27.76 23.40 22.26
N HIS A 360 -27.30 24.24 23.18
CA HIS A 360 -26.07 24.99 23.00
C HIS A 360 -24.88 24.03 23.02
N VAL A 361 -24.12 23.99 21.93
CA VAL A 361 -23.05 23.00 21.71
C VAL A 361 -21.69 23.53 22.13
N TYR A 362 -20.91 22.67 22.76
CA TYR A 362 -19.51 22.90 23.07
C TYR A 362 -18.64 21.74 22.57
N THR A 363 -17.52 22.05 21.92
CA THR A 363 -16.56 21.05 21.43
C THR A 363 -15.44 20.86 22.44
N ILE A 364 -15.28 19.64 22.93
CA ILE A 364 -14.30 19.26 23.96
C ILE A 364 -12.87 19.48 23.46
N GLN A 365 -12.08 20.20 24.23
CA GLN A 365 -10.67 20.46 24.04
C GLN A 365 -9.80 19.53 24.92
N ASN A 366 -8.52 19.37 24.55
CA ASN A 366 -7.63 18.41 25.22
C ASN A 366 -7.30 18.70 26.69
N ASN A 367 -7.41 19.95 27.14
CA ASN A 367 -7.21 20.37 28.54
C ASN A 367 -8.53 20.57 29.30
N ASP A 368 -9.67 20.16 28.73
CA ASP A 368 -10.96 20.41 29.34
C ASP A 368 -11.22 19.54 30.57
N ASP A 369 -11.93 20.13 31.52
CA ASP A 369 -12.43 19.51 32.72
C ASP A 369 -13.90 19.93 32.88
N CYS A 370 -14.79 18.97 33.12
CA CYS A 370 -16.22 19.24 33.23
C CYS A 370 -16.56 20.28 34.30
N SER A 371 -15.85 20.29 35.44
CA SER A 371 -16.11 21.26 36.49
C SER A 371 -15.71 22.67 36.05
N ALA A 372 -14.63 22.81 35.28
CA ALA A 372 -14.21 24.09 34.71
C ALA A 372 -15.20 24.60 33.66
N ILE A 373 -15.66 23.73 32.75
CA ILE A 373 -16.69 24.05 31.75
C ILE A 373 -17.99 24.47 32.43
N ALA A 374 -18.45 23.69 33.41
CA ALA A 374 -19.66 23.99 34.16
C ALA A 374 -19.57 25.35 34.89
N GLY A 375 -18.44 25.61 35.57
CA GLY A 375 -18.18 26.88 36.24
C GLY A 375 -18.16 28.08 35.27
N ALA A 376 -17.50 27.94 34.12
CA ALA A 376 -17.43 28.97 33.08
C ALA A 376 -18.78 29.27 32.44
N ASN A 377 -19.75 28.35 32.53
CA ASN A 377 -21.08 28.51 31.97
C ASN A 377 -22.16 28.68 33.06
N SER A 378 -21.78 28.86 34.34
CA SER A 378 -22.74 28.99 35.45
C SER A 378 -23.76 27.85 35.56
N ILE A 379 -23.36 26.63 35.17
CA ILE A 379 -24.15 25.40 35.27
C ILE A 379 -23.45 24.40 36.22
N SER A 380 -24.10 23.28 36.53
CA SER A 380 -23.49 22.17 37.29
C SER A 380 -22.99 21.05 36.37
N THR A 381 -22.10 20.20 36.88
CA THR A 381 -21.70 18.97 36.18
C THR A 381 -22.88 18.01 36.00
N ASP A 382 -23.81 18.00 36.95
CA ASP A 382 -25.04 17.20 36.88
C ASP A 382 -25.95 17.68 35.74
N ASP A 383 -25.99 19.00 35.48
CA ASP A 383 -26.71 19.54 34.32
C ASP A 383 -26.08 19.06 33.00
N ILE A 384 -24.75 19.06 32.91
CA ILE A 384 -24.02 18.53 31.74
C ILE A 384 -24.36 17.05 31.54
N ASP A 385 -24.23 16.22 32.58
CA ASP A 385 -24.55 14.79 32.47
C ASP A 385 -26.02 14.54 32.09
N GLU A 386 -26.96 15.32 32.64
CA GLU A 386 -28.39 15.20 32.33
C GLU A 386 -28.71 15.54 30.87
N TRP A 387 -28.16 16.64 30.35
CA TRP A 387 -28.46 17.10 28.99
C TRP A 387 -27.76 16.27 27.90
N ASN A 388 -26.76 15.46 28.27
CA ASN A 388 -25.98 14.67 27.32
C ASN A 388 -26.33 13.17 27.29
N LYS A 389 -27.39 12.73 27.99
CA LYS A 389 -27.83 11.31 27.99
C LYS A 389 -28.09 10.75 26.59
N ASN A 390 -28.54 11.60 25.66
CA ASN A 390 -28.82 11.22 24.26
C ASN A 390 -27.76 11.73 23.27
N THR A 391 -26.69 12.36 23.76
CA THR A 391 -25.60 12.87 22.91
C THR A 391 -24.70 11.71 22.50
N TRP A 392 -24.39 11.63 21.21
CA TRP A 392 -23.52 10.59 20.66
C TRP A 392 -22.14 10.58 21.33
N ALA A 393 -21.62 9.40 21.62
CA ALA A 393 -20.32 9.16 22.27
C ALA A 393 -20.16 9.78 23.68
N TRP A 394 -21.25 10.18 24.35
CA TRP A 394 -21.17 10.75 25.70
C TRP A 394 -20.83 9.70 26.76
N THR A 395 -19.59 9.71 27.24
CA THR A 395 -19.08 8.80 28.29
C THR A 395 -19.06 9.40 29.70
N GLY A 396 -19.67 10.58 29.88
CA GLY A 396 -19.78 11.26 31.17
C GLY A 396 -18.58 12.12 31.53
N CYS A 397 -18.75 12.99 32.52
CA CYS A 397 -17.76 13.98 32.91
C CYS A 397 -16.40 13.44 33.41
N SER A 398 -16.31 12.15 33.74
CA SER A 398 -15.05 11.50 34.14
C SER A 398 -14.20 10.98 32.96
N ASN A 399 -14.71 11.05 31.73
CA ASN A 399 -14.03 10.52 30.55
C ASN A 399 -14.43 11.33 29.29
N LEU A 400 -13.95 12.57 29.18
CA LEU A 400 -14.28 13.47 28.06
C LEU A 400 -13.51 13.12 26.78
N GLN A 401 -14.17 13.05 25.63
CA GLN A 401 -13.50 12.75 24.35
C GLN A 401 -13.19 14.04 23.58
N VAL A 402 -11.91 14.31 23.30
CA VAL A 402 -11.49 15.50 22.54
C VAL A 402 -12.13 15.50 21.16
N GLY A 403 -12.50 16.67 20.65
CA GLY A 403 -13.20 16.82 19.37
C GLY A 403 -14.69 16.42 19.43
N GLY A 404 -15.11 15.70 20.49
CA GLY A 404 -16.50 15.36 20.74
C GLY A 404 -17.34 16.59 21.10
N THR A 405 -18.61 16.56 20.73
CA THR A 405 -19.58 17.62 21.04
C THR A 405 -20.37 17.29 22.30
N MET A 406 -20.63 18.28 23.14
CA MET A 406 -21.53 18.19 24.30
C MET A 406 -22.56 19.32 24.33
N CYS A 407 -23.70 19.06 24.95
CA CYS A 407 -24.71 20.04 25.27
C CYS A 407 -24.40 20.78 26.58
N LEU A 408 -24.46 22.11 26.55
CA LEU A 408 -24.38 23.00 27.72
C LEU A 408 -25.72 23.68 28.04
N SER A 409 -26.80 23.24 27.41
CA SER A 409 -28.17 23.61 27.73
C SER A 409 -29.11 22.43 27.46
N LYS A 410 -30.38 22.56 27.86
CA LYS A 410 -31.45 21.69 27.36
C LYS A 410 -31.60 21.84 25.85
N GLY A 411 -32.12 20.80 25.21
CA GLY A 411 -32.42 20.77 23.78
C GLY A 411 -32.00 19.46 23.16
N ASP A 412 -32.30 19.30 21.87
CA ASP A 412 -31.88 18.12 21.13
C ASP A 412 -30.36 18.15 20.88
N PRO A 413 -29.67 17.00 20.99
CA PRO A 413 -28.24 16.91 20.73
C PRO A 413 -27.91 17.23 19.27
N PRO A 414 -26.74 17.83 18.98
CA PRO A 414 -26.26 18.06 17.63
C PRO A 414 -25.83 16.74 16.96
N MET A 415 -25.64 16.77 15.64
CA MET A 415 -24.91 15.69 14.96
C MET A 415 -23.48 15.59 15.51
N PRO A 416 -22.93 14.38 15.69
CA PRO A 416 -21.57 14.21 16.19
C PRO A 416 -20.54 14.76 15.20
N SER A 417 -19.36 15.09 15.71
CA SER A 417 -18.20 15.45 14.91
C SER A 417 -17.82 14.33 13.94
N ILE A 418 -17.43 14.71 12.73
CA ILE A 418 -16.96 13.79 11.69
C ILE A 418 -15.67 13.14 12.17
N LEU A 419 -15.55 11.83 12.00
CA LEU A 419 -14.27 11.13 12.09
C LEU A 419 -13.76 10.93 10.66
N LYS A 420 -12.55 11.41 10.38
CA LYS A 420 -11.92 11.32 9.05
C LYS A 420 -11.92 9.90 8.50
N ASN A 421 -11.76 8.93 9.39
CA ASN A 421 -11.68 7.51 9.12
C ASN A 421 -12.97 6.72 9.50
N ALA A 422 -14.13 7.37 9.60
CA ALA A 422 -15.40 6.65 9.70
C ALA A 422 -15.94 6.28 8.31
N VAL A 423 -16.22 4.99 8.11
CA VAL A 423 -16.83 4.43 6.88
C VAL A 423 -18.29 4.04 7.05
N CYS A 424 -18.75 3.91 8.29
CA CYS A 424 -20.14 3.65 8.69
C CYS A 424 -20.57 4.51 9.89
N GLY A 425 -21.86 4.46 10.23
CA GLY A 425 -22.41 5.18 11.37
C GLY A 425 -22.56 6.68 11.15
N PRO A 426 -22.95 7.43 12.20
CA PRO A 426 -23.30 8.84 12.08
C PRO A 426 -22.11 9.81 11.96
N GLN A 427 -20.90 9.34 12.28
CA GLN A 427 -19.67 10.14 12.21
C GLN A 427 -19.00 10.11 10.82
N LYS A 428 -19.57 9.34 9.87
CA LYS A 428 -19.13 9.34 8.47
C LYS A 428 -19.34 10.72 7.84
N ALA A 429 -18.37 11.20 7.08
CA ALA A 429 -18.47 12.48 6.38
C ALA A 429 -19.72 12.54 5.46
N GLY A 430 -20.44 13.66 5.51
CA GLY A 430 -21.65 13.88 4.70
C GLY A 430 -22.95 13.32 5.29
N THR A 431 -22.92 12.72 6.48
CA THR A 431 -24.13 12.20 7.15
C THR A 431 -25.12 13.31 7.48
N LYS A 432 -26.40 13.05 7.24
CA LYS A 432 -27.49 13.97 7.57
C LYS A 432 -28.14 13.58 8.90
N ARG A 433 -28.71 14.57 9.59
CA ARG A 433 -29.53 14.32 10.78
C ARG A 433 -30.74 13.45 10.42
N PRO A 434 -31.01 12.34 11.14
CA PRO A 434 -32.21 11.55 10.93
C PRO A 434 -33.46 12.30 11.41
N ASP A 435 -34.63 11.96 10.84
CA ASP A 435 -35.92 12.50 11.28
C ASP A 435 -36.27 12.05 12.70
N ASN A 436 -35.92 10.81 13.04
CA ASN A 436 -36.00 10.25 14.39
C ASN A 436 -34.58 10.04 14.95
N TRP A 437 -34.28 10.66 16.10
CA TRP A 437 -32.94 10.60 16.69
C TRP A 437 -32.53 9.18 17.10
N ASP A 438 -33.49 8.30 17.42
CA ASP A 438 -33.21 6.90 17.78
C ASP A 438 -32.57 6.12 16.62
N ASP A 439 -32.75 6.56 15.37
CA ASP A 439 -32.23 5.90 14.15
C ASP A 439 -30.79 6.36 13.81
N ILE A 440 -30.15 7.15 14.67
CA ILE A 440 -28.82 7.72 14.43
C ILE A 440 -27.74 6.65 14.21
N SER A 441 -27.85 5.49 14.87
CA SER A 441 -26.90 4.39 14.74
C SER A 441 -27.04 3.60 13.43
N GLU A 442 -28.19 3.69 12.76
CA GLU A 442 -28.46 2.95 11.51
C GLU A 442 -27.99 3.70 10.26
N GLN A 443 -27.45 4.91 10.43
CA GLN A 443 -26.92 5.71 9.34
C GLN A 443 -25.68 5.04 8.72
N ASN A 444 -25.60 5.05 7.39
CA ASN A 444 -24.46 4.56 6.62
C ASN A 444 -24.04 3.12 7.00
N PRO A 445 -24.85 2.09 6.67
CA PRO A 445 -24.50 0.72 6.98
C PRO A 445 -23.22 0.29 6.26
N CYS A 446 -22.51 -0.68 6.85
CA CYS A 446 -21.35 -1.30 6.22
C CYS A 446 -21.74 -2.08 4.95
N PRO A 447 -20.82 -2.19 3.97
CA PRO A 447 -20.93 -3.18 2.90
C PRO A 447 -21.22 -4.57 3.46
N LEU A 448 -21.97 -5.38 2.70
CA LEU A 448 -22.39 -6.74 3.08
C LEU A 448 -23.21 -6.82 4.38
N ASN A 449 -23.73 -5.70 4.89
CA ASN A 449 -24.30 -5.61 6.24
C ASN A 449 -23.33 -6.14 7.33
N ALA A 450 -22.02 -5.92 7.15
CA ALA A 450 -21.05 -6.17 8.19
C ALA A 450 -21.34 -5.30 9.44
N CYS A 451 -20.73 -5.65 10.57
CA CYS A 451 -20.94 -4.95 11.83
C CYS A 451 -20.25 -3.58 11.78
N CYS A 452 -20.98 -2.54 12.19
CA CYS A 452 -20.40 -1.22 12.41
C CYS A 452 -20.10 -1.06 13.90
N ASN A 453 -18.85 -0.81 14.27
CA ASN A 453 -18.49 -0.51 15.65
C ASN A 453 -18.79 0.97 16.02
N ILE A 454 -18.66 1.35 17.30
CA ILE A 454 -18.99 2.72 17.74
C ILE A 454 -18.08 3.80 17.12
N TRP A 455 -16.93 3.40 16.57
CA TRP A 455 -15.93 4.27 15.96
C TRP A 455 -16.15 4.45 14.45
N GLY A 456 -17.22 3.87 13.89
CA GLY A 456 -17.55 3.98 12.48
C GLY A 456 -16.72 3.08 11.56
N GLN A 457 -16.22 1.95 12.05
CA GLN A 457 -15.45 0.96 11.29
C GLN A 457 -16.28 -0.32 11.04
N CYS A 458 -16.04 -0.99 9.91
CA CYS A 458 -16.82 -2.13 9.43
C CYS A 458 -16.06 -3.45 9.51
N GLY A 459 -16.52 -4.44 10.26
CA GLY A 459 -15.89 -5.76 10.28
C GLY A 459 -16.83 -6.90 10.64
N THR A 460 -16.31 -8.13 10.63
CA THR A 460 -17.10 -9.36 10.80
C THR A 460 -16.75 -10.16 12.05
N THR A 461 -15.74 -9.74 12.81
CA THR A 461 -15.31 -10.42 14.04
C THR A 461 -15.92 -9.80 15.29
N ASP A 462 -15.76 -10.45 16.44
CA ASP A 462 -16.24 -9.95 17.74
C ASP A 462 -15.71 -8.55 18.08
N LYS A 463 -14.53 -8.18 17.56
CA LYS A 463 -13.94 -6.84 17.67
C LYS A 463 -14.84 -5.74 17.10
N PHE A 464 -15.73 -6.07 16.16
CA PHE A 464 -16.66 -5.14 15.51
C PHE A 464 -18.13 -5.44 15.85
N CYS A 465 -18.43 -6.71 16.13
CA CYS A 465 -19.79 -7.21 16.22
C CYS A 465 -20.34 -7.27 17.64
N THR A 466 -19.52 -7.11 18.67
CA THR A 466 -19.98 -7.24 20.06
C THR A 466 -20.77 -6.02 20.51
N ALA A 467 -22.09 -6.16 20.66
CA ALA A 467 -22.94 -5.13 21.25
C ALA A 467 -22.68 -5.02 22.77
N THR A 468 -22.21 -3.86 23.22
CA THR A 468 -22.03 -3.57 24.65
C THR A 468 -22.53 -2.17 24.96
N ASN A 469 -23.16 -2.01 26.12
CA ASN A 469 -23.61 -0.71 26.59
C ASN A 469 -22.59 -0.11 27.57
N SER A 470 -22.34 1.20 27.45
CA SER A 470 -21.55 1.93 28.44
C SER A 470 -22.33 2.17 29.74
N THR A 471 -21.66 2.78 30.73
CA THR A 471 -22.28 3.17 31.99
C THR A 471 -23.24 4.36 31.88
N THR A 472 -23.12 5.19 30.83
CA THR A 472 -24.02 6.34 30.62
C THR A 472 -25.28 5.95 29.84
N GLY A 473 -25.21 4.88 29.05
CA GLY A 473 -26.30 4.45 28.17
C GLY A 473 -26.52 5.35 26.95
N ALA A 474 -25.65 6.34 26.72
CA ALA A 474 -25.72 7.23 25.57
C ALA A 474 -25.41 6.50 24.26
N PRO A 475 -25.99 6.90 23.11
CA PRO A 475 -25.74 6.26 21.82
C PRO A 475 -24.27 6.42 21.40
N GLY A 476 -23.76 5.47 20.61
CA GLY A 476 -22.35 5.51 20.16
C GLY A 476 -21.33 5.30 21.28
N THR A 477 -21.70 4.60 22.36
CA THR A 477 -20.80 4.29 23.47
C THR A 477 -20.73 2.78 23.71
N ALA A 478 -19.63 2.30 24.31
CA ALA A 478 -19.43 0.89 24.62
C ALA A 478 -18.99 0.69 26.07
N LYS A 479 -19.08 -0.57 26.54
CA LYS A 479 -18.43 -0.99 27.79
C LYS A 479 -16.92 -0.80 27.66
N ASN A 480 -16.28 -0.32 28.73
CA ASN A 480 -14.82 -0.16 28.79
C ASN A 480 -14.10 -1.47 28.40
N GLY A 481 -13.09 -1.37 27.53
CA GLY A 481 -12.36 -2.52 26.99
C GLY A 481 -13.04 -3.20 25.79
N THR A 482 -14.09 -2.62 25.21
CA THR A 482 -14.75 -3.15 24.01
C THR A 482 -15.00 -2.04 22.98
N ASN A 483 -15.01 -2.35 21.69
CA ASN A 483 -15.33 -1.38 20.63
C ASN A 483 -16.84 -1.15 20.45
N GLY A 484 -17.68 -1.94 21.14
CA GLY A 484 -19.13 -1.94 20.93
C GLY A 484 -19.54 -2.25 19.49
N CYS A 485 -20.84 -2.21 19.26
CA CYS A 485 -21.42 -2.35 17.93
C CYS A 485 -22.72 -1.55 17.88
N ILE A 486 -22.91 -0.78 16.81
CA ILE A 486 -24.04 0.12 16.62
C ILE A 486 -25.03 -0.37 15.56
N SER A 487 -24.60 -1.21 14.62
CA SER A 487 -25.49 -1.79 13.60
C SER A 487 -24.99 -3.17 13.14
N ASN A 488 -25.93 -4.05 12.76
CA ASN A 488 -25.69 -5.42 12.27
C ASN A 488 -24.87 -6.31 13.23
N CYS A 489 -25.01 -6.11 14.54
CA CYS A 489 -24.22 -6.76 15.57
C CYS A 489 -24.39 -8.29 15.65
N GLY A 490 -23.49 -8.94 16.40
CA GLY A 490 -23.39 -10.40 16.56
C GLY A 490 -22.54 -11.07 15.48
N THR A 491 -22.10 -12.29 15.73
CA THR A 491 -21.33 -13.12 14.78
C THR A 491 -22.10 -14.39 14.40
N ASP A 492 -23.37 -14.47 14.79
CA ASP A 492 -24.24 -15.61 14.50
C ASP A 492 -24.56 -15.70 13.00
N ILE A 493 -24.65 -16.93 12.49
CA ILE A 493 -25.15 -17.20 11.14
C ILE A 493 -26.65 -16.90 11.11
N VAL A 494 -27.10 -16.14 10.12
CA VAL A 494 -28.52 -15.91 9.90
C VAL A 494 -29.10 -17.15 9.21
N HIS A 495 -30.04 -17.82 9.86
CA HIS A 495 -30.70 -19.01 9.33
C HIS A 495 -31.99 -18.65 8.59
N HIS A 496 -32.00 -18.92 7.28
CA HIS A 496 -33.15 -18.82 6.40
C HIS A 496 -33.63 -20.23 6.04
N ASP A 497 -34.66 -20.73 6.72
CA ASP A 497 -35.16 -22.11 6.54
C ASP A 497 -35.94 -22.34 5.22
N THR A 498 -36.07 -21.31 4.39
CA THR A 498 -36.85 -21.34 3.15
C THR A 498 -35.94 -21.41 1.92
N GLY A 499 -36.35 -22.15 0.89
CA GLY A 499 -35.65 -22.19 -0.41
C GLY A 499 -34.80 -23.44 -0.64
N PHE A 500 -34.63 -24.30 0.37
CA PHE A 500 -34.00 -25.60 0.19
C PHE A 500 -34.83 -26.51 -0.73
N PRO A 501 -34.20 -27.29 -1.64
CA PRO A 501 -34.91 -28.26 -2.46
C PRO A 501 -35.50 -29.38 -1.60
N LYS A 502 -36.61 -29.99 -2.04
CA LYS A 502 -37.27 -31.07 -1.27
C LYS A 502 -36.37 -32.29 -1.02
N SER A 503 -35.40 -32.53 -1.89
CA SER A 503 -34.40 -33.60 -1.73
C SER A 503 -33.45 -33.33 -0.56
N TYR A 504 -33.30 -32.07 -0.14
CA TYR A 504 -32.32 -31.66 0.86
C TYR A 504 -32.52 -32.39 2.19
N ASP A 505 -33.76 -32.58 2.66
CA ASP A 505 -34.01 -33.27 3.94
C ASP A 505 -33.47 -34.71 3.99
N GLY A 506 -33.16 -35.32 2.83
CA GLY A 506 -32.53 -36.63 2.73
C GLY A 506 -31.01 -36.61 2.62
N ALA A 507 -30.44 -35.58 1.98
CA ALA A 507 -29.00 -35.42 1.76
C ALA A 507 -28.63 -33.98 1.33
N PRO A 508 -27.45 -33.47 1.71
CA PRO A 508 -26.94 -32.19 1.20
C PRO A 508 -26.47 -32.33 -0.26
N ILE A 509 -26.35 -31.20 -0.97
CA ILE A 509 -25.67 -31.16 -2.27
C ILE A 509 -24.16 -31.34 -2.07
N VAL A 510 -23.52 -32.14 -2.92
CA VAL A 510 -22.06 -32.29 -2.96
C VAL A 510 -21.51 -32.02 -4.35
N ILE A 511 -20.53 -31.11 -4.42
CA ILE A 511 -19.87 -30.68 -5.64
C ILE A 511 -18.38 -31.02 -5.54
N GLY A 512 -17.77 -31.48 -6.62
CA GLY A 512 -16.32 -31.67 -6.67
C GLY A 512 -15.70 -30.92 -7.84
N TYR A 513 -14.61 -30.22 -7.59
CA TYR A 513 -13.79 -29.65 -8.65
C TYR A 513 -12.80 -30.71 -9.16
N TYR A 514 -12.73 -30.87 -10.47
CA TYR A 514 -11.78 -31.70 -11.18
C TYR A 514 -10.79 -30.78 -11.90
N GLU A 515 -9.53 -30.80 -11.47
CA GLU A 515 -8.48 -29.96 -12.07
C GLU A 515 -8.12 -30.53 -13.45
N ALA A 516 -8.57 -29.87 -14.52
CA ALA A 516 -8.35 -30.25 -15.92
C ALA A 516 -6.86 -30.33 -16.30
N PHE A 517 -6.01 -29.63 -15.55
CA PHE A 517 -4.56 -29.63 -15.71
C PHE A 517 -3.85 -30.66 -14.82
N GLN A 518 -4.56 -31.59 -14.16
CA GLN A 518 -3.96 -32.63 -13.31
C GLN A 518 -2.87 -33.43 -14.03
N ASN A 519 -3.02 -33.63 -15.35
CA ASN A 519 -2.12 -34.40 -16.20
C ASN A 519 -0.72 -33.76 -16.35
N THR A 520 -0.59 -32.46 -16.03
CA THR A 520 0.68 -31.73 -16.03
C THR A 520 1.58 -32.10 -14.84
N ARG A 521 1.02 -32.77 -13.82
CA ARG A 521 1.77 -33.24 -12.66
C ARG A 521 2.50 -34.53 -12.99
N SER A 522 3.61 -34.78 -12.30
CA SER A 522 4.35 -36.04 -12.43
C SER A 522 3.66 -37.24 -11.77
N CYS A 523 2.62 -37.00 -10.97
CA CYS A 523 1.82 -37.97 -10.23
C CYS A 523 0.54 -37.28 -9.72
N LEU A 524 -0.36 -38.04 -9.06
CA LEU A 524 -1.75 -37.61 -8.79
C LEU A 524 -2.52 -37.28 -10.07
N ASN A 525 -2.29 -38.11 -11.09
CA ASN A 525 -3.02 -37.99 -12.33
C ASN A 525 -4.32 -38.79 -12.18
N MET A 526 -5.46 -38.15 -12.45
CA MET A 526 -6.78 -38.75 -12.33
C MET A 526 -7.51 -38.60 -13.66
N ASP A 527 -7.79 -39.72 -14.34
CA ASP A 527 -8.69 -39.73 -15.48
C ASP A 527 -10.13 -39.43 -15.03
N ALA A 528 -10.92 -38.70 -15.81
CA ALA A 528 -12.29 -38.35 -15.45
C ALA A 528 -13.19 -39.59 -15.23
N SER A 529 -12.90 -40.72 -15.88
CA SER A 529 -13.58 -42.01 -15.66
C SER A 529 -13.20 -42.69 -14.34
N ALA A 530 -12.09 -42.26 -13.73
CA ALA A 530 -11.62 -42.73 -12.45
C ALA A 530 -12.29 -42.04 -11.24
N ILE A 531 -12.99 -40.92 -11.47
CA ILE A 531 -13.77 -40.22 -10.43
C ILE A 531 -14.79 -41.20 -9.84
N ASP A 532 -14.67 -41.47 -8.53
CA ASP A 532 -15.67 -42.28 -7.83
C ASP A 532 -17.04 -41.60 -7.96
N LYS A 533 -18.05 -42.41 -8.27
CA LYS A 533 -19.43 -41.94 -8.43
C LYS A 533 -20.06 -41.63 -7.08
N ASP A 534 -19.63 -42.35 -6.04
CA ASP A 534 -20.12 -42.16 -4.68
C ASP A 534 -19.13 -41.34 -3.85
N VAL A 535 -19.66 -40.57 -2.92
CA VAL A 535 -18.91 -39.80 -1.92
C VAL A 535 -19.21 -40.41 -0.56
N THR A 536 -18.18 -40.93 0.10
CA THR A 536 -18.34 -41.53 1.42
C THR A 536 -18.38 -40.45 2.50
N VAL A 537 -19.54 -40.23 3.14
CA VAL A 537 -19.68 -39.32 4.28
C VAL A 537 -19.85 -40.11 5.57
N GLY A 538 -18.72 -40.45 6.18
CA GLY A 538 -18.66 -41.26 7.40
C GLY A 538 -19.34 -42.64 7.27
N LYS A 539 -19.82 -43.18 8.40
CA LYS A 539 -20.53 -44.49 8.43
C LYS A 539 -22.04 -44.39 8.16
N SER A 540 -22.56 -43.19 7.87
CA SER A 540 -24.00 -42.89 8.03
C SER A 540 -24.78 -42.75 6.73
N PHE A 541 -24.15 -42.28 5.63
CA PHE A 541 -24.79 -42.21 4.31
C PHE A 541 -23.73 -42.10 3.20
N ALA A 542 -23.88 -42.91 2.14
CA ALA A 542 -23.18 -42.72 0.89
C ALA A 542 -23.92 -41.65 0.08
N LEU A 543 -23.20 -40.61 -0.34
CA LEU A 543 -23.70 -39.58 -1.25
C LEU A 543 -23.24 -39.89 -2.68
N THR A 544 -23.77 -39.18 -3.65
CA THR A 544 -23.37 -39.26 -5.05
C THR A 544 -23.16 -37.84 -5.53
N TRP A 545 -22.09 -37.56 -6.28
CA TRP A 545 -21.80 -36.20 -6.77
C TRP A 545 -23.00 -35.59 -7.49
N ASP A 546 -23.47 -34.42 -7.00
CA ASP A 546 -24.50 -33.62 -7.66
C ASP A 546 -23.95 -32.95 -8.91
N HIS A 547 -22.76 -32.35 -8.76
CA HIS A 547 -22.03 -31.69 -9.83
C HIS A 547 -20.54 -32.00 -9.73
N ILE A 548 -19.90 -32.15 -10.88
CA ILE A 548 -18.46 -32.11 -11.06
C ILE A 548 -18.16 -30.87 -11.90
N HIS A 549 -17.37 -29.97 -11.35
CA HIS A 549 -16.90 -28.76 -12.01
C HIS A 549 -15.57 -29.06 -12.70
N PHE A 550 -15.52 -28.94 -14.02
CA PHE A 550 -14.30 -29.07 -14.81
C PHE A 550 -13.54 -27.74 -14.79
N ALA A 551 -12.40 -27.72 -14.10
CA ALA A 551 -11.63 -26.51 -13.80
C ALA A 551 -10.24 -26.58 -14.47
N PHE A 552 -9.96 -25.82 -15.53
CA PHE A 552 -10.80 -24.78 -16.13
C PHE A 552 -10.78 -24.84 -17.65
N ALA A 553 -11.81 -24.26 -18.27
CA ALA A 553 -11.71 -23.80 -19.65
C ALA A 553 -11.16 -22.37 -19.70
N ASP A 554 -10.35 -22.10 -20.71
CA ASP A 554 -9.85 -20.76 -21.00
C ASP A 554 -10.87 -19.95 -21.82
N VAL A 555 -10.65 -18.65 -21.85
CA VAL A 555 -11.36 -17.69 -22.71
C VAL A 555 -10.32 -16.87 -23.46
N THR A 556 -10.47 -16.76 -24.78
CA THR A 556 -9.60 -15.94 -25.63
C THR A 556 -9.93 -14.45 -25.51
N ASP A 557 -9.04 -13.58 -26.00
CA ASP A 557 -9.26 -12.11 -26.04
C ASP A 557 -10.52 -11.70 -26.84
N ASP A 558 -10.95 -12.52 -27.80
CA ASP A 558 -12.21 -12.32 -28.53
C ASP A 558 -13.42 -13.05 -27.90
N PHE A 559 -13.28 -13.40 -26.62
CA PHE A 559 -14.29 -13.99 -25.74
C PHE A 559 -14.84 -15.34 -26.21
N LYS A 560 -14.02 -16.18 -26.85
CA LYS A 560 -14.38 -17.56 -27.21
C LYS A 560 -13.86 -18.53 -26.17
N VAL A 561 -14.63 -19.58 -25.92
CA VAL A 561 -14.19 -20.68 -25.05
C VAL A 561 -13.08 -21.46 -25.75
N ASN A 562 -12.00 -21.71 -25.02
CA ASN A 562 -10.87 -22.52 -25.47
C ASN A 562 -10.60 -23.65 -24.47
N VAL A 563 -10.59 -24.89 -24.97
CA VAL A 563 -10.23 -26.09 -24.20
C VAL A 563 -9.04 -26.83 -24.82
N SER A 564 -8.34 -26.22 -25.79
CA SER A 564 -7.27 -26.89 -26.54
C SER A 564 -6.13 -27.38 -25.67
N ALA A 565 -5.84 -26.69 -24.55
CA ALA A 565 -4.80 -27.08 -23.61
C ALA A 565 -5.16 -28.32 -22.77
N VAL A 566 -6.45 -28.68 -22.72
CA VAL A 566 -7.02 -29.75 -21.88
C VAL A 566 -8.04 -30.57 -22.67
N GLU A 567 -7.82 -30.72 -23.99
CA GLU A 567 -8.80 -31.28 -24.91
C GLU A 567 -9.11 -32.75 -24.59
N ASP A 568 -8.10 -33.54 -24.25
CA ASP A 568 -8.26 -34.94 -23.90
C ASP A 568 -9.06 -35.10 -22.59
N GLU A 569 -8.69 -34.35 -21.56
CA GLU A 569 -9.41 -34.35 -20.28
C GLU A 569 -10.86 -33.88 -20.46
N PHE A 570 -11.08 -32.85 -21.29
CA PHE A 570 -12.42 -32.36 -21.58
C PHE A 570 -13.25 -33.42 -22.33
N ASN A 571 -12.65 -34.08 -23.33
CA ASN A 571 -13.29 -35.15 -24.07
C ASN A 571 -13.67 -36.33 -23.18
N ASP A 572 -12.86 -36.69 -22.19
CA ASP A 572 -13.19 -37.74 -21.23
C ASP A 572 -14.20 -37.29 -20.18
N PHE A 573 -14.11 -36.04 -19.73
CA PHE A 573 -15.10 -35.43 -18.86
C PHE A 573 -16.50 -35.38 -19.48
N THR A 574 -16.64 -35.07 -20.78
CA THR A 574 -17.96 -35.07 -21.44
C THR A 574 -18.64 -36.44 -21.44
N LYS A 575 -17.85 -37.53 -21.37
CA LYS A 575 -18.32 -38.92 -21.25
C LYS A 575 -18.65 -39.31 -19.81
N TYR A 576 -18.24 -38.53 -18.81
CA TYR A 576 -18.55 -38.79 -17.41
C TYR A 576 -20.06 -38.83 -17.17
N THR A 577 -20.48 -39.81 -16.36
CA THR A 577 -21.88 -40.02 -15.97
C THR A 577 -21.96 -40.37 -14.49
N SER A 578 -22.82 -39.65 -13.77
CA SER A 578 -23.15 -39.92 -12.38
C SER A 578 -24.53 -40.61 -12.30
N PRO A 579 -24.71 -41.68 -11.50
CA PRO A 579 -25.99 -42.38 -11.40
C PRO A 579 -27.15 -41.47 -10.98
N GLY A 580 -28.11 -41.28 -11.90
CA GLY A 580 -29.34 -40.53 -11.61
C GLY A 580 -29.19 -39.02 -11.49
N LYS A 581 -28.02 -38.46 -11.83
CA LYS A 581 -27.75 -37.01 -11.80
C LYS A 581 -27.12 -36.52 -13.11
N SER A 582 -27.14 -35.21 -13.32
CA SER A 582 -26.60 -34.48 -14.48
C SER A 582 -25.43 -33.62 -14.00
N PRO A 583 -24.20 -34.18 -13.93
CA PRO A 583 -23.16 -33.60 -13.08
C PRO A 583 -22.25 -32.59 -13.80
N LYS A 584 -22.28 -32.43 -15.11
CA LYS A 584 -21.15 -31.80 -15.82
C LYS A 584 -21.24 -30.29 -15.88
N VAL A 585 -20.47 -29.60 -15.05
CA VAL A 585 -20.38 -28.13 -15.04
C VAL A 585 -19.02 -27.70 -15.59
N LEU A 586 -19.00 -26.72 -16.47
CA LEU A 586 -17.75 -26.13 -16.97
C LEU A 586 -17.43 -24.85 -16.19
N SER A 587 -16.26 -24.80 -15.56
CA SER A 587 -15.79 -23.63 -14.82
C SER A 587 -14.85 -22.78 -15.68
N PHE A 588 -15.01 -21.46 -15.60
CA PHE A 588 -14.12 -20.46 -16.20
C PHE A 588 -13.44 -19.64 -15.11
N GLY A 589 -12.14 -19.40 -15.26
CA GLY A 589 -11.37 -18.55 -14.35
C GLY A 589 -10.37 -19.31 -13.51
N GLY A 590 -10.45 -19.15 -12.18
CA GLY A 590 -9.45 -19.56 -11.21
C GLY A 590 -8.38 -18.49 -11.00
N TRP A 591 -7.55 -18.70 -9.97
CA TRP A 591 -6.51 -17.76 -9.55
C TRP A 591 -5.59 -17.30 -10.69
N SER A 592 -4.96 -18.22 -11.43
CA SER A 592 -4.03 -17.89 -12.51
C SER A 592 -4.70 -17.07 -13.61
N PHE A 593 -5.81 -17.55 -14.18
CA PHE A 593 -6.52 -16.83 -15.24
C PHE A 593 -7.01 -15.43 -14.81
N SER A 594 -7.35 -15.27 -13.52
CA SER A 594 -7.84 -13.99 -13.00
C SER A 594 -6.73 -13.00 -12.66
N THR A 595 -5.49 -13.47 -12.46
CA THR A 595 -4.39 -12.66 -11.90
C THR A 595 -3.13 -12.61 -12.75
N ASP A 596 -2.96 -13.49 -13.74
CA ASP A 596 -1.82 -13.49 -14.64
C ASP A 596 -1.93 -12.36 -15.67
N LEU A 597 -0.77 -11.81 -16.06
CA LEU A 597 -0.67 -10.63 -16.92
C LEU A 597 -1.30 -10.80 -18.31
N ASP A 598 -1.37 -12.04 -18.79
CA ASP A 598 -1.92 -12.40 -20.10
C ASP A 598 -3.45 -12.52 -20.11
N SER A 599 -4.09 -12.69 -18.94
CA SER A 599 -5.49 -13.10 -18.85
C SER A 599 -6.34 -12.26 -17.89
N TYR A 600 -5.74 -11.53 -16.93
CA TYR A 600 -6.48 -10.73 -15.93
C TYR A 600 -7.48 -9.73 -16.52
N ALA A 601 -7.21 -9.22 -17.73
CA ALA A 601 -8.04 -8.23 -18.41
C ALA A 601 -9.30 -8.87 -19.03
N ILE A 602 -9.30 -10.16 -19.34
CA ILE A 602 -10.34 -10.81 -20.14
C ILE A 602 -11.70 -10.77 -19.42
N PHE A 603 -11.76 -11.09 -18.12
CA PHE A 603 -13.02 -10.93 -17.38
C PHE A 603 -13.42 -9.46 -17.23
N ARG A 604 -12.47 -8.57 -16.93
CA ARG A 604 -12.73 -7.13 -16.74
C ARG A 604 -13.35 -6.50 -17.99
N GLU A 605 -12.79 -6.82 -19.16
CA GLU A 605 -13.30 -6.35 -20.45
C GLU A 605 -14.56 -7.09 -20.87
N GLY A 606 -14.60 -8.41 -20.64
CA GLY A 606 -15.70 -9.28 -21.00
C GLY A 606 -17.02 -8.90 -20.35
N VAL A 607 -17.03 -8.34 -19.13
CA VAL A 607 -18.27 -7.90 -18.44
C VAL A 607 -18.74 -6.49 -18.81
N THR A 608 -17.96 -5.73 -19.58
CA THR A 608 -18.32 -4.37 -20.00
C THR A 608 -19.53 -4.35 -20.94
N ASP A 609 -20.23 -3.22 -21.00
CA ASP A 609 -21.40 -3.05 -21.90
C ASP A 609 -21.09 -3.35 -23.37
N ALA A 610 -19.85 -3.17 -23.82
CA ALA A 610 -19.44 -3.41 -25.19
C ALA A 610 -19.31 -4.91 -25.52
N GLN A 611 -18.82 -5.72 -24.59
CA GLN A 611 -18.42 -7.11 -24.86
C GLN A 611 -19.31 -8.17 -24.19
N ARG A 612 -20.02 -7.80 -23.14
CA ARG A 612 -20.83 -8.69 -22.29
C ARG A 612 -21.73 -9.65 -23.06
N SER A 613 -22.48 -9.13 -24.03
CA SER A 613 -23.40 -9.98 -24.80
C SER A 613 -22.66 -10.98 -25.69
N THR A 614 -21.49 -10.62 -26.24
CA THR A 614 -20.66 -11.54 -27.04
C THR A 614 -20.15 -12.65 -26.14
N PHE A 615 -19.54 -12.30 -25.01
CA PHE A 615 -19.00 -13.27 -24.07
C PHE A 615 -20.08 -14.22 -23.54
N ALA A 616 -21.21 -13.68 -23.07
CA ALA A 616 -22.33 -14.48 -22.58
C ALA A 616 -22.92 -15.41 -23.66
N THR A 617 -22.95 -14.97 -24.93
CA THR A 617 -23.43 -15.82 -26.04
C THR A 617 -22.47 -16.99 -26.29
N ASN A 618 -21.16 -16.73 -26.28
CA ASN A 618 -20.16 -17.74 -26.63
C ASN A 618 -20.08 -18.85 -25.57
N VAL A 619 -20.08 -18.50 -24.28
CA VAL A 619 -20.03 -19.50 -23.19
C VAL A 619 -21.30 -20.36 -23.14
N VAL A 620 -22.48 -19.76 -23.32
CA VAL A 620 -23.75 -20.51 -23.37
C VAL A 620 -23.81 -21.41 -24.60
N LYS A 621 -23.38 -20.91 -25.76
CA LYS A 621 -23.33 -21.70 -26.99
C LYS A 621 -22.42 -22.92 -26.83
N PHE A 622 -21.25 -22.73 -26.21
CA PHE A 622 -20.31 -23.83 -25.95
C PHE A 622 -20.90 -24.88 -24.99
N ALA A 623 -21.62 -24.45 -23.96
CA ALA A 623 -22.31 -25.35 -23.03
C ALA A 623 -23.35 -26.23 -23.74
N ASP A 624 -24.14 -25.64 -24.65
CA ASP A 624 -25.14 -26.37 -25.44
C ASP A 624 -24.50 -27.32 -26.46
N GLU A 625 -23.44 -26.88 -27.17
CA GLU A 625 -22.73 -27.68 -28.18
C GLU A 625 -22.07 -28.93 -27.57
N ASN A 626 -21.66 -28.87 -26.30
CA ASN A 626 -20.97 -29.95 -25.61
C ASN A 626 -21.84 -30.70 -24.59
N ALA A 627 -23.16 -30.47 -24.58
CA ALA A 627 -24.10 -31.11 -23.68
C ALA A 627 -23.70 -31.01 -22.19
N LEU A 628 -23.19 -29.84 -21.79
CA LEU A 628 -22.84 -29.54 -20.40
C LEU A 628 -24.12 -29.25 -19.59
N ASP A 629 -24.13 -29.62 -18.33
CA ASP A 629 -25.27 -29.47 -17.40
C ASP A 629 -25.24 -28.11 -16.66
N GLY A 630 -24.15 -27.35 -16.76
CA GLY A 630 -24.09 -26.02 -16.18
C GLY A 630 -22.81 -25.25 -16.49
N LEU A 631 -22.78 -24.01 -16.03
CA LEU A 631 -21.64 -23.09 -16.12
C LEU A 631 -21.30 -22.54 -14.74
N ASP A 632 -20.01 -22.39 -14.46
CA ASP A 632 -19.50 -21.80 -13.24
C ASP A 632 -18.46 -20.73 -13.57
N PHE A 633 -18.51 -19.60 -12.88
CA PHE A 633 -17.57 -18.50 -13.09
C PHE A 633 -16.81 -18.21 -11.80
N ASP A 634 -15.50 -18.43 -11.86
CA ASP A 634 -14.55 -18.27 -10.78
C ASP A 634 -13.60 -17.10 -11.08
N TRP A 635 -14.15 -15.88 -11.05
CA TRP A 635 -13.36 -14.66 -11.26
C TRP A 635 -12.79 -14.17 -9.92
N GLU A 636 -11.45 -14.14 -9.82
CA GLU A 636 -10.69 -13.81 -8.61
C GLU A 636 -9.86 -12.51 -8.72
N TYR A 637 -10.33 -11.33 -8.30
CA TYR A 637 -11.70 -11.01 -7.89
C TYR A 637 -12.17 -9.67 -8.52
N PRO A 638 -13.46 -9.55 -8.87
CA PRO A 638 -14.06 -8.27 -9.30
C PRO A 638 -13.77 -7.14 -8.32
N GLY A 639 -13.16 -6.05 -8.79
CA GLY A 639 -12.82 -4.89 -7.97
C GLY A 639 -11.69 -5.12 -6.95
N ALA A 640 -10.90 -6.19 -7.09
CA ALA A 640 -9.77 -6.47 -6.21
C ALA A 640 -8.75 -5.31 -6.21
N PRO A 641 -8.38 -4.76 -5.05
CA PRO A 641 -7.61 -3.52 -4.99
C PRO A 641 -6.09 -3.68 -5.00
N ASP A 642 -5.58 -4.89 -4.75
CA ASP A 642 -4.24 -5.11 -4.17
C ASP A 642 -3.52 -6.36 -4.70
N ILE A 643 -3.99 -6.98 -5.78
CA ILE A 643 -3.31 -8.12 -6.40
C ILE A 643 -1.96 -7.66 -7.01
N PRO A 644 -0.81 -8.19 -6.53
CA PRO A 644 0.49 -7.77 -7.04
C PRO A 644 0.69 -8.07 -8.52
N GLY A 645 1.27 -7.13 -9.25
CA GLY A 645 1.63 -7.31 -10.66
C GLY A 645 0.55 -6.94 -11.67
N ILE A 646 -0.69 -6.64 -11.25
CA ILE A 646 -1.77 -6.18 -12.14
C ILE A 646 -2.39 -4.86 -11.65
N PRO A 647 -3.04 -4.06 -12.54
CA PRO A 647 -3.73 -2.85 -12.12
C PRO A 647 -4.88 -3.14 -11.15
N LYS A 648 -5.15 -2.19 -10.25
CA LYS A 648 -6.33 -2.17 -9.37
C LYS A 648 -7.62 -2.43 -10.17
N GLY A 649 -8.51 -3.29 -9.65
CA GLY A 649 -9.84 -3.50 -10.20
C GLY A 649 -10.71 -2.24 -10.17
N ASP A 650 -11.68 -2.16 -11.08
CA ASP A 650 -12.65 -1.06 -11.12
C ASP A 650 -13.70 -1.29 -10.02
N SER A 651 -14.09 -0.22 -9.31
CA SER A 651 -15.15 -0.29 -8.31
C SER A 651 -16.51 -0.74 -8.89
N ASP A 652 -16.72 -0.58 -10.19
CA ASP A 652 -17.95 -0.99 -10.89
C ASP A 652 -17.93 -2.47 -11.36
N ASP A 653 -16.80 -3.18 -11.24
CA ASP A 653 -16.63 -4.55 -11.74
C ASP A 653 -17.72 -5.50 -11.22
N GLY A 654 -18.10 -5.38 -9.95
CA GLY A 654 -19.14 -6.22 -9.34
C GLY A 654 -20.54 -6.04 -9.94
N GLU A 655 -20.96 -4.81 -10.24
CA GLU A 655 -22.28 -4.56 -10.87
C GLU A 655 -22.28 -4.95 -12.35
N ARG A 656 -21.14 -4.79 -13.05
CA ARG A 656 -20.95 -5.30 -14.42
C ARG A 656 -20.99 -6.83 -14.45
N TYR A 657 -20.34 -7.48 -13.48
CA TYR A 657 -20.36 -8.93 -13.33
C TYR A 657 -21.78 -9.46 -13.08
N LEU A 658 -22.54 -8.82 -12.18
CA LEU A 658 -23.95 -9.14 -11.98
C LEU A 658 -24.76 -9.03 -13.27
N THR A 659 -24.50 -8.00 -14.08
CA THR A 659 -25.19 -7.81 -15.35
C THR A 659 -24.82 -8.91 -16.36
N PHE A 660 -23.55 -9.31 -16.39
CA PHE A 660 -23.09 -10.46 -17.18
C PHE A 660 -23.80 -11.75 -16.77
N LEU A 661 -23.86 -12.06 -15.47
CA LEU A 661 -24.53 -13.25 -14.96
C LEU A 661 -26.04 -13.27 -15.29
N LYS A 662 -26.71 -12.11 -15.31
CA LYS A 662 -28.10 -12.00 -15.77
C LYS A 662 -28.22 -12.35 -17.26
N GLU A 663 -27.35 -11.82 -18.11
CA GLU A 663 -27.36 -12.14 -19.54
C GLU A 663 -27.05 -13.63 -19.80
N VAL A 664 -26.11 -14.22 -19.06
CA VAL A 664 -25.86 -15.67 -19.12
C VAL A 664 -27.11 -16.44 -18.72
N ARG A 665 -27.73 -16.10 -17.58
CA ARG A 665 -28.96 -16.76 -17.11
C ARG A 665 -30.11 -16.65 -18.11
N GLU A 666 -30.29 -15.50 -18.77
CA GLU A 666 -31.35 -15.30 -19.76
C GLU A 666 -31.16 -16.18 -21.01
N LYS A 667 -29.90 -16.46 -21.38
CA LYS A 667 -29.55 -17.28 -22.56
C LYS A 667 -29.41 -18.77 -22.23
N LEU A 668 -29.02 -19.11 -21.00
CA LEU A 668 -28.80 -20.48 -20.55
C LEU A 668 -30.14 -21.20 -20.32
N PRO A 669 -30.33 -22.42 -20.85
CA PRO A 669 -31.54 -23.19 -20.58
C PRO A 669 -31.81 -23.40 -19.09
N SER A 670 -33.08 -23.32 -18.67
CA SER A 670 -33.48 -23.32 -17.25
C SER A 670 -33.15 -24.61 -16.47
N GLU A 671 -32.93 -25.71 -17.18
CA GLU A 671 -32.51 -27.00 -16.64
C GLU A 671 -31.00 -27.07 -16.34
N LYS A 672 -30.21 -26.14 -16.89
CA LYS A 672 -28.77 -26.05 -16.64
C LYS A 672 -28.48 -25.15 -15.45
N THR A 673 -27.49 -25.52 -14.66
CA THR A 673 -27.07 -24.71 -13.52
C THR A 673 -26.18 -23.56 -13.96
N LEU A 674 -26.28 -22.43 -13.28
CA LEU A 674 -25.29 -21.36 -13.33
C LEU A 674 -24.87 -21.02 -11.91
N SER A 675 -23.57 -21.07 -11.65
CA SER A 675 -22.96 -20.77 -10.36
C SER A 675 -21.81 -19.78 -10.51
N ILE A 676 -21.33 -19.31 -9.36
CA ILE A 676 -20.06 -18.61 -9.24
C ILE A 676 -19.26 -19.17 -8.08
N ALA A 677 -17.95 -19.03 -8.11
CA ALA A 677 -17.12 -19.07 -6.92
C ALA A 677 -16.97 -17.67 -6.33
N ALA A 678 -16.98 -17.56 -5.00
CA ALA A 678 -16.91 -16.31 -4.26
C ALA A 678 -15.96 -16.42 -3.06
N PRO A 679 -15.15 -15.38 -2.77
CA PRO A 679 -14.16 -15.40 -1.70
C PRO A 679 -14.82 -15.34 -0.32
N SER A 680 -14.27 -16.06 0.65
CA SER A 680 -14.72 -16.02 2.06
C SER A 680 -14.22 -14.81 2.85
N SER A 681 -13.29 -14.04 2.28
CA SER A 681 -12.77 -12.79 2.84
C SER A 681 -13.74 -11.62 2.66
N TYR A 682 -13.96 -10.85 3.73
CA TYR A 682 -14.71 -9.59 3.67
C TYR A 682 -14.12 -8.61 2.64
N TRP A 683 -12.79 -8.57 2.54
CA TRP A 683 -12.08 -7.59 1.72
C TRP A 683 -12.32 -7.78 0.23
N TYR A 684 -12.38 -9.04 -0.24
CA TYR A 684 -12.68 -9.34 -1.62
C TYR A 684 -14.19 -9.46 -1.88
N LEU A 685 -14.97 -10.00 -0.94
CA LEU A 685 -16.41 -10.18 -1.14
C LEU A 685 -17.19 -8.85 -1.19
N LYS A 686 -16.71 -7.79 -0.54
CA LYS A 686 -17.41 -6.48 -0.52
C LYS A 686 -17.56 -5.86 -1.92
N GLY A 687 -16.73 -6.26 -2.88
CA GLY A 687 -16.84 -5.85 -4.29
C GLY A 687 -18.01 -6.51 -5.02
N PHE A 688 -18.57 -7.60 -4.47
CA PHE A 688 -19.66 -8.34 -5.08
C PHE A 688 -21.00 -7.80 -4.60
N PRO A 689 -21.96 -7.52 -5.49
CA PRO A 689 -23.36 -7.35 -5.12
C PRO A 689 -24.00 -8.72 -4.79
N ILE A 690 -23.41 -9.44 -3.82
CA ILE A 690 -23.58 -10.88 -3.62
C ILE A 690 -25.04 -11.27 -3.37
N LYS A 691 -25.81 -10.41 -2.69
CA LYS A 691 -27.26 -10.59 -2.53
C LYS A 691 -27.98 -10.67 -3.88
N LYS A 692 -27.74 -9.70 -4.75
CA LYS A 692 -28.38 -9.64 -6.07
C LYS A 692 -27.89 -10.79 -6.96
N ILE A 693 -26.62 -11.17 -6.83
CA ILE A 693 -26.07 -12.34 -7.55
C ILE A 693 -26.81 -13.62 -7.12
N SER A 694 -27.05 -13.80 -5.81
CA SER A 694 -27.76 -14.97 -5.29
C SER A 694 -29.19 -15.15 -5.82
N ASP A 695 -29.81 -14.07 -6.32
CA ASP A 695 -31.13 -14.09 -6.94
C ASP A 695 -31.07 -14.56 -8.42
N VAL A 696 -29.88 -14.62 -9.03
CA VAL A 696 -29.64 -14.96 -10.46
C VAL A 696 -29.01 -16.35 -10.62
N VAL A 697 -28.07 -16.70 -9.74
CA VAL A 697 -27.35 -17.98 -9.78
C VAL A 697 -28.12 -19.08 -9.04
N ASP A 698 -27.89 -20.34 -9.38
CA ASP A 698 -28.49 -21.49 -8.70
C ASP A 698 -27.89 -21.67 -7.32
N TYR A 699 -26.57 -21.55 -7.21
CA TYR A 699 -25.80 -21.59 -5.98
C TYR A 699 -24.49 -20.78 -6.11
N ILE A 700 -23.89 -20.47 -4.97
CA ILE A 700 -22.59 -19.81 -4.83
C ILE A 700 -21.65 -20.81 -4.16
N VAL A 701 -20.56 -21.16 -4.83
CA VAL A 701 -19.44 -21.88 -4.23
C VAL A 701 -18.65 -20.87 -3.39
N PHE A 702 -18.75 -20.98 -2.08
CA PHE A 702 -18.13 -20.05 -1.14
C PHE A 702 -16.80 -20.64 -0.64
N MET A 703 -15.69 -20.05 -1.07
CA MET A 703 -14.34 -20.60 -0.89
C MET A 703 -13.86 -20.45 0.56
N THR A 704 -14.39 -21.28 1.47
CA THR A 704 -14.08 -21.31 2.91
C THR A 704 -12.83 -22.12 3.22
N TYR A 705 -11.80 -21.91 2.41
CA TYR A 705 -10.43 -22.41 2.53
C TYR A 705 -9.47 -21.29 2.11
N ASP A 706 -8.16 -21.51 2.23
CA ASP A 706 -7.15 -20.48 1.96
C ASP A 706 -7.34 -19.21 2.79
N LEU A 707 -7.84 -19.38 4.02
CA LEU A 707 -7.94 -18.31 5.00
C LEU A 707 -6.55 -17.79 5.42
N HIS A 708 -5.54 -18.65 5.31
CA HIS A 708 -4.14 -18.39 5.67
C HIS A 708 -3.19 -19.13 4.74
N GLY A 709 -1.98 -18.58 4.56
CA GLY A 709 -0.99 -19.17 3.68
C GLY A 709 0.34 -18.42 3.67
N GLN A 710 1.24 -18.81 2.75
CA GLN A 710 2.58 -18.23 2.63
C GLN A 710 2.58 -16.71 2.45
N TRP A 711 1.52 -16.17 1.85
CA TRP A 711 1.31 -14.73 1.64
C TRP A 711 1.16 -13.92 2.93
N ASP A 712 0.88 -14.57 4.08
CA ASP A 712 0.76 -13.88 5.37
C ASP A 712 2.12 -13.33 5.87
N TYR A 713 3.27 -13.77 5.34
CA TYR A 713 4.59 -13.47 5.90
C TYR A 713 4.94 -11.97 5.97
N ASN A 714 4.67 -11.25 4.89
CA ASN A 714 4.90 -9.80 4.77
C ASN A 714 3.57 -9.06 4.64
N SER A 715 2.46 -9.70 5.01
CA SER A 715 1.17 -9.02 5.00
C SER A 715 1.25 -7.84 5.97
N THR A 716 0.73 -6.69 5.54
CA THR A 716 0.55 -5.52 6.40
C THR A 716 -0.53 -5.73 7.46
N ASP A 717 -1.23 -6.87 7.40
CA ASP A 717 -2.41 -7.16 8.19
C ASP A 717 -2.00 -8.03 9.38
N PRO A 718 -1.93 -7.48 10.61
CA PRO A 718 -1.60 -8.26 11.78
C PRO A 718 -2.71 -9.28 12.03
N LEU A 719 -2.30 -10.51 12.29
CA LEU A 719 -3.23 -11.60 12.61
C LEU A 719 -3.67 -11.48 14.07
N ASP A 720 -4.94 -11.72 14.36
CA ASP A 720 -5.47 -11.61 15.72
C ASP A 720 -4.72 -12.57 16.68
N GLY A 721 -4.12 -12.01 17.73
CA GLY A 721 -3.27 -12.75 18.66
C GLY A 721 -1.88 -13.11 18.10
N CYS A 722 -1.39 -12.42 17.07
CA CYS A 722 -0.03 -12.55 16.54
C CYS A 722 0.75 -11.24 16.71
N ASP A 723 2.02 -11.34 17.10
CA ASP A 723 2.96 -10.21 17.06
C ASP A 723 3.53 -10.08 15.63
N GLY A 724 2.69 -9.59 14.72
CA GLY A 724 2.93 -9.50 13.27
C GLY A 724 1.86 -10.21 12.44
N SER A 725 2.19 -10.53 11.20
CA SER A 725 1.33 -11.25 10.25
C SER A 725 1.82 -12.67 9.95
N ASN A 726 3.08 -12.99 10.27
CA ASN A 726 3.70 -14.26 9.92
C ASN A 726 3.52 -15.39 10.95
N CYS A 727 2.36 -15.47 11.61
CA CYS A 727 2.08 -16.58 12.53
C CYS A 727 1.53 -17.81 11.80
N LEU A 728 1.82 -19.01 12.33
CA LEU A 728 1.27 -20.28 11.85
C LEU A 728 -0.24 -20.30 12.08
N ARG A 729 -1.02 -20.42 11.00
CA ARG A 729 -2.48 -20.49 11.06
C ARG A 729 -3.02 -21.54 10.11
N SER A 730 -4.18 -22.09 10.47
CA SER A 730 -4.87 -23.10 9.68
C SER A 730 -5.70 -22.44 8.60
N HIS A 731 -5.44 -22.77 7.33
CA HIS A 731 -6.19 -22.22 6.19
C HIS A 731 -7.65 -22.70 6.12
N VAL A 732 -8.04 -23.67 6.95
CA VAL A 732 -9.39 -24.24 7.05
C VAL A 732 -10.01 -24.01 8.44
N ASN A 733 -9.61 -22.94 9.13
CA ASN A 733 -10.08 -22.61 10.47
C ASN A 733 -11.62 -22.50 10.53
N TRP A 734 -12.24 -23.32 11.38
CA TRP A 734 -13.69 -23.38 11.56
C TRP A 734 -14.31 -22.09 12.11
N THR A 735 -13.63 -21.40 13.02
CA THR A 735 -14.14 -20.15 13.61
C THR A 735 -14.25 -19.07 12.54
N GLU A 736 -13.20 -18.94 11.73
CA GLU A 736 -13.17 -17.98 10.62
C GLU A 736 -14.14 -18.38 9.51
N THR A 737 -14.24 -19.67 9.18
CA THR A 737 -15.27 -20.20 8.27
C THR A 737 -16.68 -19.82 8.76
N THR A 738 -16.95 -19.94 10.06
CA THR A 738 -18.24 -19.57 10.67
C THR A 738 -18.49 -18.06 10.55
N ASN A 739 -17.46 -17.23 10.77
CA ASN A 739 -17.56 -15.78 10.60
C ASN A 739 -17.85 -15.40 9.14
N SER A 740 -17.21 -16.07 8.16
CA SER A 740 -17.49 -15.87 6.74
C SER A 740 -18.92 -16.28 6.38
N LEU A 741 -19.42 -17.39 6.92
CA LEU A 741 -20.81 -17.82 6.74
C LEU A 741 -21.81 -16.83 7.38
N SER A 742 -21.49 -16.27 8.54
CA SER A 742 -22.29 -15.19 9.15
C SER A 742 -22.31 -13.96 8.25
N MET A 743 -21.16 -13.54 7.72
CA MET A 743 -21.06 -12.40 6.81
C MET A 743 -21.94 -12.56 5.57
N ILE A 744 -21.80 -13.66 4.81
CA ILE A 744 -22.55 -13.84 3.55
C ILE A 744 -24.07 -13.98 3.80
N THR A 745 -24.48 -14.58 4.92
CA THR A 745 -25.91 -14.68 5.28
C THR A 745 -26.47 -13.34 5.75
N LYS A 746 -25.70 -12.55 6.52
CA LYS A 746 -26.05 -11.15 6.87
C LYS A 746 -26.12 -10.22 5.66
N ALA A 747 -25.30 -10.45 4.64
CA ALA A 747 -25.43 -9.77 3.35
C ALA A 747 -26.76 -10.11 2.65
N GLY A 748 -27.49 -11.11 3.14
CA GLY A 748 -28.84 -11.49 2.74
C GLY A 748 -28.89 -12.70 1.80
N VAL A 749 -27.77 -13.39 1.57
CA VAL A 749 -27.74 -14.61 0.77
C VAL A 749 -28.46 -15.72 1.55
N PRO A 750 -29.51 -16.35 0.98
CA PRO A 750 -30.19 -17.46 1.65
C PRO A 750 -29.25 -18.65 1.86
N ASN A 751 -29.36 -19.36 2.99
CA ASN A 751 -28.56 -20.57 3.25
C ASN A 751 -28.73 -21.62 2.14
N SER A 752 -29.92 -21.69 1.53
CA SER A 752 -30.24 -22.55 0.39
C SER A 752 -29.57 -22.16 -0.93
N LYS A 753 -28.69 -21.15 -0.94
CA LYS A 753 -27.89 -20.71 -2.10
C LYS A 753 -26.39 -20.85 -1.86
N ILE A 754 -25.95 -21.24 -0.66
CA ILE A 754 -24.54 -21.29 -0.30
C ILE A 754 -24.05 -22.74 -0.39
N VAL A 755 -22.96 -22.97 -1.11
CA VAL A 755 -22.21 -24.23 -1.12
C VAL A 755 -20.85 -23.96 -0.47
N ALA A 756 -20.60 -24.51 0.72
CA ALA A 756 -19.38 -24.22 1.47
C ALA A 756 -18.18 -25.04 0.96
N GLY A 757 -17.06 -24.37 0.72
CA GLY A 757 -15.82 -24.99 0.23
C GLY A 757 -15.10 -25.84 1.27
N LEU A 758 -14.61 -27.00 0.84
CA LEU A 758 -13.74 -27.91 1.56
C LEU A 758 -12.45 -28.11 0.75
N ALA A 759 -11.32 -28.25 1.43
CA ALA A 759 -10.03 -28.48 0.80
C ALA A 759 -9.58 -29.96 0.93
N SER A 760 -9.05 -30.49 -0.17
CA SER A 760 -8.31 -31.77 -0.25
C SER A 760 -6.79 -31.56 -0.26
N TYR A 761 -6.33 -30.46 0.31
CA TYR A 761 -4.92 -30.09 0.43
C TYR A 761 -4.69 -29.40 1.78
N GLY A 762 -3.43 -29.19 2.15
CA GLY A 762 -3.01 -28.37 3.27
C GLY A 762 -2.13 -27.20 2.82
N ARG A 763 -2.18 -26.11 3.59
CA ARG A 763 -1.19 -25.03 3.47
C ARG A 763 -0.03 -25.33 4.43
N SER A 764 1.17 -25.41 3.87
CA SER A 764 2.40 -25.72 4.61
C SER A 764 3.24 -24.49 4.87
N PHE A 765 4.08 -24.53 5.90
CA PHE A 765 4.96 -23.45 6.35
C PHE A 765 6.31 -23.98 6.81
N GLY A 766 7.37 -23.23 6.53
CA GLY A 766 8.67 -23.40 7.16
C GLY A 766 8.71 -22.65 8.49
N MET A 767 8.70 -23.37 9.61
CA MET A 767 8.73 -22.79 10.95
C MET A 767 10.01 -22.00 11.19
N ASP A 768 9.90 -20.87 11.89
CA ASP A 768 11.06 -20.07 12.33
C ASP A 768 11.85 -20.76 13.45
N ASP A 769 11.13 -21.29 14.44
CA ASP A 769 11.68 -22.21 15.43
C ASP A 769 10.95 -23.56 15.33
N PRO A 770 11.61 -24.65 14.90
CA PRO A 770 11.00 -25.98 14.83
C PRO A 770 10.45 -26.52 16.16
N LYS A 771 10.78 -25.89 17.30
CA LYS A 771 10.21 -26.22 18.62
C LYS A 771 8.94 -25.44 18.95
N CYS A 772 8.57 -24.45 18.14
CA CYS A 772 7.39 -23.61 18.31
C CYS A 772 6.38 -23.92 17.19
N HIS A 773 5.28 -24.59 17.54
CA HIS A 773 4.30 -25.12 16.58
C HIS A 773 2.85 -24.67 16.83
N GLY A 774 2.64 -23.72 17.75
CA GLY A 774 1.34 -23.16 18.10
C GLY A 774 0.97 -21.91 17.28
N PRO A 775 -0.24 -21.35 17.46
CA PRO A 775 -0.78 -20.27 16.62
C PRO A 775 -0.11 -18.89 16.82
N GLU A 776 0.74 -18.74 17.85
CA GLU A 776 1.58 -17.56 18.08
C GLU A 776 3.00 -17.73 17.53
N CYS A 777 3.34 -18.92 17.04
CA CYS A 777 4.66 -19.23 16.49
C CYS A 777 4.77 -18.72 15.06
N LYS A 778 5.98 -18.32 14.66
CA LYS A 778 6.24 -17.67 13.38
C LYS A 778 6.74 -18.64 12.32
N PHE A 779 6.53 -18.27 11.07
CA PHE A 779 7.16 -18.91 9.92
C PHE A 779 8.11 -17.94 9.21
N THR A 780 9.03 -18.50 8.43
CA THR A 780 10.17 -17.79 7.82
C THR A 780 9.90 -17.26 6.42
N GLY A 781 8.66 -17.43 5.93
CA GLY A 781 8.15 -16.86 4.68
C GLY A 781 8.30 -17.74 3.45
N PRO A 782 7.84 -17.24 2.27
CA PRO A 782 7.87 -18.00 1.02
C PRO A 782 9.29 -18.41 0.58
N GLU A 783 10.31 -17.61 0.92
CA GLU A 783 11.70 -17.83 0.52
C GLU A 783 12.44 -18.85 1.41
N SER A 784 11.85 -19.30 2.52
CA SER A 784 12.54 -20.11 3.52
C SER A 784 12.43 -21.63 3.32
N GLY A 785 11.67 -22.07 2.31
CA GLY A 785 11.58 -23.48 1.95
C GLY A 785 10.46 -24.23 2.67
N ALA A 786 9.24 -23.68 2.70
CA ALA A 786 8.05 -24.48 2.96
C ALA A 786 8.06 -25.73 2.05
N MET A 787 7.74 -26.89 2.61
CA MET A 787 7.81 -28.16 1.86
C MET A 787 6.84 -28.12 0.68
N ALA A 788 7.36 -28.42 -0.52
CA ALA A 788 6.57 -28.69 -1.71
C ALA A 788 6.23 -30.19 -1.74
N GLY A 789 5.00 -30.53 -2.13
CA GLY A 789 4.66 -31.91 -2.44
C GLY A 789 5.40 -32.42 -3.68
N ARG A 790 5.62 -33.74 -3.78
CA ARG A 790 6.35 -34.34 -4.92
C ARG A 790 5.57 -34.29 -6.25
N CYS A 791 4.24 -34.28 -6.18
CA CYS A 791 3.31 -34.18 -7.28
C CYS A 791 2.88 -32.73 -7.50
N THR A 792 2.50 -32.03 -6.44
CA THR A 792 2.02 -30.64 -6.51
C THR A 792 3.14 -29.63 -6.77
N LYS A 793 4.39 -29.94 -6.39
CA LYS A 793 5.62 -29.17 -6.65
C LYS A 793 5.57 -27.68 -6.26
N THR A 794 4.60 -27.30 -5.43
CA THR A 794 4.36 -25.91 -5.04
C THR A 794 4.66 -25.73 -3.55
N PRO A 795 5.71 -24.99 -3.17
CA PRO A 795 5.99 -24.69 -1.77
C PRO A 795 4.78 -24.04 -1.08
N GLY A 796 4.41 -24.52 0.11
CA GLY A 796 3.25 -24.00 0.83
C GLY A 796 1.91 -24.62 0.45
N TYR A 797 1.89 -25.59 -0.47
CA TYR A 797 0.70 -26.29 -0.94
C TYR A 797 0.99 -27.78 -1.09
N ILE A 798 0.29 -28.63 -0.34
CA ILE A 798 0.53 -30.08 -0.34
C ILE A 798 -0.82 -30.81 -0.40
N ALA A 799 -1.00 -31.71 -1.36
CA ALA A 799 -2.22 -32.49 -1.51
C ALA A 799 -2.44 -33.39 -0.29
N ASN A 800 -3.69 -33.74 0.05
CA ASN A 800 -3.94 -34.69 1.14
C ASN A 800 -3.34 -36.06 0.86
N ALA A 801 -3.32 -36.51 -0.39
CA ALA A 801 -2.63 -37.73 -0.78
C ALA A 801 -1.14 -37.70 -0.40
N GLU A 802 -0.46 -36.59 -0.67
CA GLU A 802 0.96 -36.38 -0.35
C GLU A 802 1.19 -36.21 1.16
N ILE A 803 0.26 -35.57 1.87
CA ILE A 803 0.31 -35.47 3.34
C ILE A 803 0.21 -36.87 3.95
N ASN A 804 -0.72 -37.71 3.47
CA ASN A 804 -0.87 -39.08 3.96
C ASN A 804 0.38 -39.93 3.68
N GLU A 805 0.95 -39.83 2.48
CA GLU A 805 2.23 -40.48 2.14
C GLU A 805 3.36 -39.99 3.05
N TRP A 806 3.48 -38.68 3.27
CA TRP A 806 4.48 -38.10 4.17
C TRP A 806 4.35 -38.63 5.60
N LEU A 807 3.12 -38.77 6.10
CA LEU A 807 2.82 -39.34 7.42
C LEU A 807 3.18 -40.84 7.52
N ASP A 808 2.96 -41.60 6.46
CA ASP A 808 3.22 -43.04 6.43
C ASP A 808 4.73 -43.36 6.30
N GLU A 809 5.49 -42.49 5.62
CA GLU A 809 6.91 -42.72 5.34
C GLU A 809 7.87 -42.21 6.45
N ASN A 810 7.41 -41.35 7.36
CA ASN A 810 8.28 -40.66 8.33
C ASN A 810 7.82 -40.86 9.78
N ASP A 811 8.68 -41.50 10.58
CA ASP A 811 8.43 -41.74 12.01
C ASP A 811 8.64 -40.50 12.90
N ASP A 812 9.17 -39.38 12.38
CA ASP A 812 9.51 -38.16 13.15
C ASP A 812 8.47 -37.03 13.06
N ILE A 813 7.29 -37.31 12.49
CA ILE A 813 6.20 -36.34 12.39
C ILE A 813 5.33 -36.38 13.64
N THR A 814 5.01 -35.21 14.17
CA THR A 814 4.01 -35.03 15.22
C THR A 814 2.72 -34.52 14.62
N THR A 815 1.61 -35.22 14.88
CA THR A 815 0.27 -34.86 14.42
C THR A 815 -0.67 -34.67 15.60
N TYR A 816 -1.49 -33.62 15.57
CA TYR A 816 -2.54 -33.38 16.55
C TYR A 816 -3.75 -32.68 15.95
N TYR A 817 -4.93 -32.90 16.55
CA TYR A 817 -6.15 -32.18 16.22
C TYR A 817 -6.24 -30.89 17.03
N ASP A 818 -6.25 -29.75 16.35
CA ASP A 818 -6.42 -28.44 16.96
C ASP A 818 -7.91 -28.13 17.14
N LYS A 819 -8.37 -28.16 18.41
CA LYS A 819 -9.79 -27.99 18.73
C LYS A 819 -10.37 -26.62 18.35
N PRO A 820 -9.67 -25.48 18.57
CA PRO A 820 -10.17 -24.16 18.18
C PRO A 820 -10.40 -24.01 16.68
N SER A 821 -9.44 -24.42 15.84
CA SER A 821 -9.58 -24.36 14.38
C SER A 821 -10.37 -25.52 13.78
N ARG A 822 -10.58 -26.60 14.55
CA ARG A 822 -11.15 -27.88 14.08
C ARG A 822 -10.46 -28.38 12.81
N SER A 823 -9.14 -28.45 12.87
CA SER A 823 -8.28 -28.94 11.80
C SER A 823 -7.15 -29.79 12.36
N THR A 824 -6.60 -30.67 11.53
CA THR A 824 -5.40 -31.43 11.88
C THR A 824 -4.15 -30.62 11.52
N ILE A 825 -3.19 -30.62 12.44
CA ILE A 825 -1.87 -30.02 12.27
C ILE A 825 -0.83 -31.12 12.35
N SER A 826 0.06 -31.17 11.36
CA SER A 826 1.21 -32.08 11.31
C SER A 826 2.50 -31.29 11.13
N TYR A 827 3.55 -31.64 11.88
CA TYR A 827 4.84 -30.97 11.76
C TYR A 827 6.00 -31.92 12.04
N SER A 828 7.13 -31.66 11.40
CA SER A 828 8.37 -32.44 11.53
C SER A 828 9.43 -31.73 12.35
N SER A 829 10.42 -32.50 12.81
CA SER A 829 11.57 -31.99 13.55
C SER A 829 12.46 -31.04 12.74
N ASN A 830 12.40 -31.08 11.41
CA ASN A 830 13.18 -30.26 10.50
C ASN A 830 12.54 -28.91 10.16
N GLY A 831 11.37 -28.57 10.72
CA GLY A 831 10.75 -27.27 10.53
C GLY A 831 9.57 -27.22 9.55
N THR A 832 9.11 -28.34 8.99
CA THR A 832 7.89 -28.35 8.17
C THR A 832 6.66 -28.38 9.07
N TRP A 833 5.68 -27.54 8.78
CA TRP A 833 4.38 -27.51 9.45
C TRP A 833 3.29 -27.45 8.40
N VAL A 834 2.19 -28.19 8.56
CA VAL A 834 1.05 -28.16 7.64
C VAL A 834 -0.26 -28.27 8.42
N ALA A 835 -1.25 -27.47 8.03
CA ALA A 835 -2.62 -27.56 8.52
C ALA A 835 -3.56 -27.93 7.37
N TYR A 836 -4.46 -28.88 7.63
CA TYR A 836 -5.35 -29.47 6.65
C TYR A 836 -6.58 -30.08 7.34
N ASN A 837 -7.58 -30.49 6.55
CA ASN A 837 -8.64 -31.38 7.04
C ASN A 837 -8.42 -32.82 6.61
N THR A 838 -8.64 -33.75 7.53
CA THR A 838 -8.78 -35.18 7.19
C THR A 838 -10.15 -35.44 6.56
N GLU A 839 -10.32 -36.62 5.95
CA GLU A 839 -11.62 -37.02 5.39
C GLU A 839 -12.72 -37.05 6.47
N ASP A 840 -12.43 -37.60 7.66
CA ASP A 840 -13.36 -37.64 8.78
C ASP A 840 -13.77 -36.23 9.24
N GLU A 841 -12.82 -35.29 9.27
CA GLU A 841 -13.11 -33.89 9.62
C GLU A 841 -14.00 -33.21 8.57
N ARG A 842 -13.71 -33.40 7.27
CA ARG A 842 -14.59 -32.90 6.20
C ARG A 842 -16.00 -33.47 6.33
N ASN A 843 -16.12 -34.77 6.59
CA ASN A 843 -17.39 -35.47 6.77
C ASN A 843 -18.19 -34.95 7.98
N ASP A 844 -17.51 -34.60 9.07
CA ASP A 844 -18.11 -33.97 10.24
C ASP A 844 -18.65 -32.56 9.93
N ARG A 845 -17.92 -31.77 9.11
CA ARG A 845 -18.40 -30.46 8.63
C ARG A 845 -19.66 -30.59 7.77
N ILE A 846 -19.64 -31.48 6.77
CA ILE A 846 -20.79 -31.77 5.90
C ILE A 846 -22.01 -32.13 6.76
N THR A 847 -21.83 -33.06 7.71
CA THR A 847 -22.92 -33.54 8.57
C THR A 847 -23.47 -32.44 9.47
N THR A 848 -22.60 -31.60 10.05
CA THR A 848 -22.99 -30.49 10.93
C THR A 848 -23.79 -29.45 10.16
N TRP A 849 -23.25 -28.95 9.05
CA TRP A 849 -23.91 -27.93 8.24
C TRP A 849 -25.22 -28.39 7.62
N HIS A 850 -25.31 -29.67 7.25
CA HIS A 850 -26.55 -30.24 6.73
C HIS A 850 -27.66 -30.28 7.80
N LYS A 851 -27.34 -30.78 9.01
CA LYS A 851 -28.31 -30.90 10.11
C LYS A 851 -28.86 -29.54 10.55
N ASP A 852 -27.98 -28.55 10.59
CA ASP A 852 -28.32 -27.19 11.05
C ASP A 852 -28.88 -26.31 9.93
N LYS A 853 -29.02 -26.86 8.71
CA LYS A 853 -29.40 -26.13 7.48
C LYS A 853 -28.57 -24.86 7.28
N THR A 854 -27.28 -24.93 7.61
CA THR A 854 -26.35 -23.80 7.52
C THR A 854 -26.06 -23.43 6.07
N VAL A 855 -25.97 -24.43 5.18
CA VAL A 855 -25.68 -24.26 3.74
C VAL A 855 -26.44 -25.29 2.90
N LEU A 856 -26.61 -25.02 1.61
CA LEU A 856 -27.21 -25.93 0.61
C LEU A 856 -26.38 -27.20 0.40
N GLY A 857 -25.07 -27.11 0.57
CA GLY A 857 -24.17 -28.21 0.29
C GLY A 857 -22.71 -27.84 0.51
N THR A 858 -21.81 -28.68 0.03
CA THR A 858 -20.36 -28.45 0.08
C THR A 858 -19.71 -28.69 -1.27
N SER A 859 -18.64 -27.95 -1.56
CA SER A 859 -17.75 -28.22 -2.69
C SER A 859 -16.40 -28.75 -2.19
N LEU A 860 -15.74 -29.61 -2.97
CA LEU A 860 -14.40 -30.11 -2.68
C LEU A 860 -13.39 -29.60 -3.72
N TRP A 861 -12.40 -28.84 -3.27
CA TRP A 861 -11.24 -28.42 -4.06
C TRP A 861 -9.99 -29.21 -3.61
N ALA A 862 -9.45 -30.14 -4.38
CA ALA A 862 -10.02 -30.75 -5.59
C ALA A 862 -10.01 -32.28 -5.46
N ILE A 863 -10.85 -32.95 -6.26
CA ILE A 863 -11.08 -34.39 -6.16
C ILE A 863 -9.76 -35.17 -6.34
N ASP A 864 -8.98 -34.78 -7.34
CA ASP A 864 -7.71 -35.41 -7.75
C ASP A 864 -6.55 -35.23 -6.75
N LEU A 865 -6.72 -34.43 -5.71
CA LEU A 865 -5.73 -34.23 -4.63
C LEU A 865 -5.96 -35.14 -3.41
N THR A 866 -7.09 -35.86 -3.38
CA THR A 866 -7.55 -36.57 -2.19
C THR A 866 -6.72 -37.81 -1.90
N GLU A 867 -6.45 -38.63 -2.92
CA GLU A 867 -5.72 -39.90 -2.80
C GLU A 867 -5.02 -40.29 -4.12
N PHE A 868 -4.03 -41.18 -4.04
CA PHE A 868 -3.39 -41.77 -5.21
C PHE A 868 -4.30 -42.85 -5.83
N VAL A 869 -4.88 -42.55 -7.00
CA VAL A 869 -5.76 -43.49 -7.71
C VAL A 869 -4.93 -44.51 -8.48
N THR A 870 -5.11 -45.80 -8.16
CA THR A 870 -4.41 -46.93 -8.81
C THR A 870 -5.35 -47.91 -9.52
N GLU A 871 -6.66 -47.75 -9.34
CA GLU A 871 -7.71 -48.57 -9.96
C GLU A 871 -8.91 -47.69 -10.35
N LEU A 872 -9.54 -47.97 -11.50
CA LEU A 872 -10.80 -47.37 -11.91
C LEU A 872 -11.95 -47.90 -11.04
N PRO A 873 -13.09 -47.19 -10.92
CA PRO A 873 -14.26 -47.65 -10.16
C PRO A 873 -14.83 -49.02 -10.58
N ASN A 874 -14.48 -49.51 -11.77
CA ASN A 874 -14.86 -50.84 -12.26
C ASN A 874 -13.87 -51.96 -11.86
N GLY A 875 -12.86 -51.65 -11.04
CA GLY A 875 -11.81 -52.57 -10.56
C GLY A 875 -10.71 -52.85 -11.58
N GLN A 876 -10.68 -52.12 -12.70
CA GLN A 876 -9.56 -52.19 -13.64
C GLN A 876 -8.40 -51.38 -13.07
N ALA A 877 -7.25 -52.01 -12.86
CA ALA A 877 -6.03 -51.30 -12.54
C ALA A 877 -5.81 -50.18 -13.58
N VAL A 878 -5.74 -48.94 -13.09
CA VAL A 878 -5.13 -47.86 -13.86
C VAL A 878 -3.67 -48.25 -13.83
N GLY A 879 -3.21 -48.89 -14.91
CA GLY A 879 -1.85 -49.39 -14.99
C GLY A 879 -0.94 -48.30 -14.48
N ASP A 880 -0.12 -48.63 -13.48
CA ASP A 880 0.82 -47.73 -12.85
C ASP A 880 1.34 -46.83 -13.97
N LEU A 881 1.01 -45.53 -13.94
CA LEU A 881 1.81 -44.52 -14.64
C LEU A 881 3.16 -44.46 -13.89
N SER A 882 3.74 -45.62 -13.60
CA SER A 882 5.15 -45.89 -13.48
C SER A 882 5.76 -45.19 -14.66
N TYR A 883 6.20 -44.00 -14.34
CA TYR A 883 7.35 -43.34 -14.89
C TYR A 883 8.32 -44.38 -15.45
N GLU A 884 8.16 -44.77 -16.72
CA GLU A 884 9.31 -45.23 -17.47
C GLU A 884 10.19 -43.99 -17.59
N PRO A 885 11.36 -43.96 -16.94
CA PRO A 885 12.22 -42.79 -17.00
C PRO A 885 12.51 -42.49 -18.46
N VAL A 886 12.14 -41.29 -18.90
CA VAL A 886 12.40 -40.88 -20.26
C VAL A 886 13.91 -40.68 -20.39
N SER A 887 14.58 -41.61 -21.06
CA SER A 887 16.02 -41.52 -21.25
C SER A 887 16.33 -40.54 -22.38
N CYS A 888 16.48 -39.26 -22.04
CA CYS A 888 16.81 -38.19 -22.96
C CYS A 888 18.29 -38.28 -23.41
N THR A 889 18.59 -39.27 -24.26
CA THR A 889 19.97 -39.62 -24.66
C THR A 889 20.50 -38.92 -25.91
N LYS A 890 19.62 -38.27 -26.69
CA LYS A 890 20.05 -37.44 -27.82
C LYS A 890 20.69 -36.14 -27.31
N SER A 891 21.53 -35.53 -28.15
CA SER A 891 22.17 -34.23 -27.92
C SER A 891 22.13 -33.45 -29.21
N PHE A 892 21.99 -32.13 -29.11
CA PHE A 892 21.91 -31.22 -30.25
C PHE A 892 22.89 -30.07 -30.06
N ASP A 893 23.64 -29.75 -31.11
CA ASP A 893 24.72 -28.76 -31.04
C ASP A 893 24.21 -27.31 -31.17
N ASN A 894 22.98 -27.12 -31.64
CA ASN A 894 22.32 -25.81 -31.80
C ASN A 894 20.82 -25.99 -32.09
N LEU A 895 20.08 -24.86 -32.13
CA LEU A 895 18.64 -24.82 -32.38
C LEU A 895 18.27 -25.31 -33.80
N ASP A 896 19.12 -25.09 -34.80
CA ASP A 896 18.86 -25.55 -36.17
C ASP A 896 18.93 -27.08 -36.27
N ASP A 897 19.89 -27.70 -35.59
CA ASP A 897 20.03 -29.16 -35.51
C ASP A 897 18.84 -29.81 -34.79
N LEU A 898 18.35 -29.17 -33.72
CA LEU A 898 17.15 -29.59 -33.00
C LEU A 898 15.89 -29.45 -33.87
N GLU A 899 15.78 -28.37 -34.65
CA GLU A 899 14.64 -28.14 -35.53
C GLU A 899 14.54 -29.13 -36.69
N ALA A 900 15.68 -29.53 -37.25
CA ALA A 900 15.78 -30.52 -38.31
C ALA A 900 15.53 -31.97 -37.85
N ALA A 901 15.53 -32.21 -36.53
CA ALA A 901 15.43 -33.55 -35.98
C ALA A 901 14.00 -34.10 -35.98
N THR A 902 13.89 -35.42 -36.15
CA THR A 902 12.62 -36.16 -36.16
C THR A 902 12.58 -37.22 -35.07
N GLY A 903 11.39 -37.53 -34.55
CA GLY A 903 11.20 -38.55 -33.51
C GLY A 903 11.84 -38.15 -32.18
N ILE A 904 11.63 -36.89 -31.79
CA ILE A 904 11.96 -36.40 -30.45
C ILE A 904 10.79 -36.76 -29.54
N ASP A 905 11.09 -37.34 -28.38
CA ASP A 905 10.09 -37.52 -27.32
C ASP A 905 9.76 -36.14 -26.74
N GLU A 906 8.48 -35.79 -26.69
CA GLU A 906 7.99 -34.48 -26.21
C GLU A 906 8.50 -34.17 -24.80
N ARG A 907 8.61 -35.20 -23.95
CA ARG A 907 9.11 -35.09 -22.57
C ARG A 907 10.59 -34.72 -22.50
N CYS A 908 11.34 -34.89 -23.59
CA CYS A 908 12.75 -34.50 -23.67
C CYS A 908 12.99 -33.15 -24.37
N MET A 909 11.98 -32.55 -25.00
CA MET A 909 12.17 -31.38 -25.85
C MET A 909 12.74 -30.18 -25.09
N ASN A 910 12.27 -29.90 -23.88
CA ASN A 910 12.83 -28.80 -23.07
C ASN A 910 14.30 -29.05 -22.68
N ILE A 911 14.67 -30.30 -22.38
CA ILE A 911 16.06 -30.67 -22.09
C ILE A 911 16.93 -30.46 -23.33
N TYR A 912 16.45 -30.87 -24.50
CA TYR A 912 17.13 -30.66 -25.77
C TYR A 912 17.21 -29.19 -26.18
N LEU A 913 16.19 -28.39 -25.87
CA LEU A 913 16.21 -26.94 -26.05
C LEU A 913 17.28 -26.28 -25.17
N ILE A 914 17.41 -26.66 -23.90
CA ILE A 914 18.47 -26.16 -23.02
C ILE A 914 19.86 -26.48 -23.61
N GLN A 915 20.07 -27.69 -24.11
CA GLN A 915 21.32 -28.10 -24.77
C GLN A 915 21.59 -27.28 -26.05
N ALA A 916 20.59 -27.17 -26.92
CA ALA A 916 20.67 -26.43 -28.17
C ALA A 916 20.93 -24.92 -27.94
N ILE A 917 20.28 -24.31 -26.94
CA ILE A 917 20.52 -22.92 -26.54
C ILE A 917 21.97 -22.72 -26.08
N ASN A 918 22.49 -23.64 -25.26
CA ASN A 918 23.89 -23.61 -24.82
C ASN A 918 24.88 -23.80 -25.99
N GLY A 919 24.49 -24.60 -26.98
CA GLY A 919 25.21 -24.77 -28.24
C GLY A 919 25.27 -23.51 -29.10
N ASN A 920 24.13 -22.82 -29.30
CA ASN A 920 24.08 -21.50 -29.95
C ASN A 920 24.95 -20.45 -29.24
N LEU A 921 24.96 -20.48 -27.90
CA LEU A 921 25.80 -19.58 -27.09
C LEU A 921 27.29 -19.88 -27.32
N THR A 922 27.68 -21.15 -27.33
CA THR A 922 29.06 -21.58 -27.64
C THR A 922 29.50 -21.08 -29.02
N ALA A 923 28.69 -21.32 -30.05
CA ALA A 923 28.99 -20.85 -31.41
C ALA A 923 29.10 -19.32 -31.51
N SER A 924 28.38 -18.58 -30.67
CA SER A 924 28.45 -17.11 -30.61
C SER A 924 29.76 -16.65 -29.97
N LEU A 925 30.24 -17.34 -28.92
CA LEU A 925 31.53 -17.06 -28.30
C LEU A 925 32.72 -17.41 -29.20
N ASP A 926 32.64 -18.50 -29.97
CA ASP A 926 33.68 -18.84 -30.96
C ASP A 926 33.79 -17.74 -32.03
N LYS A 927 32.64 -17.23 -32.52
CA LYS A 927 32.62 -16.09 -33.46
C LYS A 927 33.20 -14.82 -32.85
N TYR A 928 33.00 -14.60 -31.55
CA TYR A 928 33.61 -13.47 -30.83
C TYR A 928 35.14 -13.61 -30.80
N ASP A 929 35.66 -14.78 -30.45
CA ASP A 929 37.10 -15.04 -30.43
C ASP A 929 37.74 -14.86 -31.83
N ASP A 930 37.05 -15.29 -32.89
CA ASP A 930 37.45 -15.05 -34.29
C ASP A 930 37.55 -13.55 -34.61
N ILE A 931 36.49 -12.77 -34.32
CA ILE A 931 36.46 -11.31 -34.51
C ILE A 931 37.62 -10.64 -33.77
N MET A 932 37.87 -11.09 -32.55
CA MET A 932 38.93 -10.55 -31.70
C MET A 932 40.33 -10.83 -32.24
N SER A 933 40.50 -11.90 -33.02
CA SER A 933 41.75 -12.25 -33.67
C SER A 933 42.01 -11.50 -34.99
N ASP A 934 40.97 -10.92 -35.59
CA ASP A 934 40.98 -10.31 -36.94
C ASP A 934 41.03 -8.77 -36.92
N GLY A 935 41.78 -8.17 -35.98
CA GLY A 935 42.06 -6.72 -36.03
C GLY A 935 40.90 -5.79 -35.62
N TYR A 936 39.85 -6.29 -34.96
CA TYR A 936 38.64 -5.53 -34.55
C TYR A 936 38.91 -4.13 -33.95
N ASN A 937 39.94 -3.97 -33.11
CA ASN A 937 40.27 -2.66 -32.51
C ASN A 937 40.62 -1.60 -33.57
N ASP A 938 41.32 -1.98 -34.64
CA ASP A 938 41.74 -1.07 -35.70
C ASP A 938 40.52 -0.61 -36.51
N ASP A 939 39.61 -1.53 -36.84
CA ASP A 939 38.38 -1.19 -37.56
C ASP A 939 37.39 -0.42 -36.68
N PHE A 940 37.36 -0.70 -35.38
CA PHE A 940 36.60 0.09 -34.42
C PHE A 940 37.13 1.54 -34.31
N ASP A 941 38.45 1.76 -34.41
CA ASP A 941 39.03 3.10 -34.47
C ASP A 941 38.60 3.87 -35.72
N TRP A 942 38.53 3.19 -36.88
CA TRP A 942 38.00 3.77 -38.12
C TRP A 942 36.50 4.05 -38.03
N TYR A 943 35.73 3.16 -37.41
CA TYR A 943 34.33 3.38 -37.11
C TYR A 943 34.11 4.60 -36.20
N LYS A 944 34.88 4.74 -35.11
CA LYS A 944 34.83 5.92 -34.24
C LYS A 944 35.06 7.22 -35.02
N LYS A 945 36.05 7.20 -35.91
CA LYS A 945 36.35 8.33 -36.78
C LYS A 945 35.16 8.67 -37.70
N ALA A 946 34.56 7.66 -38.32
CA ALA A 946 33.39 7.84 -39.19
C ALA A 946 32.20 8.47 -38.44
N VAL A 947 31.92 8.02 -37.22
CA VAL A 947 30.85 8.57 -36.37
C VAL A 947 31.15 10.01 -35.93
N HIS A 948 32.40 10.30 -35.57
CA HIS A 948 32.81 11.66 -35.20
C HIS A 948 32.67 12.68 -36.35
N GLU A 949 32.96 12.25 -37.57
CA GLU A 949 32.89 13.13 -38.75
C GLU A 949 31.45 13.28 -39.28
N SER A 950 30.57 12.30 -39.07
CA SER A 950 29.20 12.28 -39.61
C SER A 950 28.10 12.77 -38.66
N ALA A 951 28.27 12.67 -37.33
CA ALA A 951 27.24 13.07 -36.38
C ALA A 951 26.86 14.58 -36.44
N PRO A 952 27.79 15.54 -36.63
CA PRO A 952 27.43 16.96 -36.70
C PRO A 952 26.48 17.29 -37.86
N GLU A 953 26.72 16.71 -39.04
CA GLU A 953 25.84 16.92 -40.20
C GLU A 953 24.49 16.20 -40.04
N SER A 954 24.48 15.08 -39.34
CA SER A 954 23.24 14.33 -39.05
C SER A 954 22.34 15.07 -38.06
N LEU A 955 22.91 15.65 -36.98
CA LEU A 955 22.17 16.53 -36.05
C LEU A 955 21.54 17.71 -36.79
N LYS A 956 22.36 18.37 -37.62
CA LYS A 956 21.94 19.53 -38.41
C LYS A 956 20.84 19.17 -39.42
N SER A 957 20.96 18.03 -40.12
CA SER A 957 19.93 17.53 -41.03
C SER A 957 18.62 17.22 -40.31
N PHE A 958 18.70 16.58 -39.14
CA PHE A 958 17.55 16.24 -38.32
C PHE A 958 16.81 17.50 -37.83
N LEU A 959 17.54 18.46 -37.23
CA LEU A 959 16.97 19.72 -36.76
C LEU A 959 16.34 20.52 -37.90
N LYS A 960 16.98 20.57 -39.07
CA LYS A 960 16.43 21.26 -40.26
C LYS A 960 15.06 20.73 -40.67
N ASN A 961 14.85 19.41 -40.59
CA ASN A 961 13.63 18.76 -41.07
C ASN A 961 12.56 18.60 -39.97
N HIS A 962 12.97 18.55 -38.70
CA HIS A 962 12.09 18.12 -37.61
C HIS A 962 12.03 19.05 -36.39
N ALA A 963 12.84 20.12 -36.30
CA ALA A 963 12.88 20.99 -35.10
C ALA A 963 11.50 21.52 -34.67
N GLY A 964 10.64 21.90 -35.63
CA GLY A 964 9.29 22.41 -35.32
C GLY A 964 8.34 21.39 -34.68
N LYS A 965 8.67 20.10 -34.72
CA LYS A 965 7.92 19.04 -34.02
C LYS A 965 8.23 19.05 -32.51
N TYR A 966 9.47 19.39 -32.13
CA TYR A 966 9.95 19.19 -30.75
C TYR A 966 10.24 20.46 -29.97
N PHE A 967 10.41 21.60 -30.66
CA PHE A 967 10.78 22.86 -30.02
C PHE A 967 9.79 23.97 -30.37
N ASP A 968 9.44 24.79 -29.38
CA ASP A 968 8.87 26.12 -29.59
C ASP A 968 10.01 27.14 -29.57
N CYS A 969 10.05 28.03 -30.57
CA CYS A 969 11.11 29.02 -30.68
C CYS A 969 10.58 30.44 -30.57
N THR A 970 11.11 31.17 -29.60
CA THR A 970 10.86 32.61 -29.42
C THR A 970 12.07 33.39 -29.89
N SER A 971 11.87 34.49 -30.62
CA SER A 971 12.95 35.33 -31.13
C SER A 971 12.79 36.79 -30.73
N ILE A 972 13.92 37.52 -30.59
CA ILE A 972 13.93 38.98 -30.46
C ILE A 972 15.03 39.59 -31.33
N GLY A 973 14.73 40.71 -31.98
CA GLY A 973 15.70 41.45 -32.80
C GLY A 973 16.76 42.15 -31.95
N MET A 974 18.03 41.94 -32.29
CA MET A 974 19.20 42.41 -31.56
C MET A 974 19.99 43.47 -32.33
N ASN A 975 20.61 44.39 -31.60
CA ASN A 975 21.59 45.31 -32.16
C ASN A 975 22.94 44.61 -32.34
N GLN A 976 23.45 44.64 -33.58
CA GLN A 976 24.69 43.96 -34.00
C GLN A 976 25.94 44.36 -33.19
N ASP A 977 26.03 45.62 -32.74
CA ASP A 977 27.23 46.16 -32.10
C ASP A 977 27.17 46.10 -30.56
N THR A 978 25.97 46.22 -29.98
CA THR A 978 25.78 46.35 -28.51
C THR A 978 25.19 45.11 -27.84
N ARG A 979 24.71 44.13 -28.61
CA ARG A 979 23.98 42.93 -28.11
C ARG A 979 22.80 43.25 -27.19
N THR A 980 22.20 44.42 -27.35
CA THR A 980 20.97 44.78 -26.65
C THR A 980 19.77 44.63 -27.59
N PRO A 981 18.58 44.29 -27.06
CA PRO A 981 17.36 44.29 -27.84
C PRO A 981 17.17 45.61 -28.57
N LEU A 982 16.80 45.57 -29.85
CA LEU A 982 16.49 46.78 -30.61
C LEU A 982 15.40 47.57 -29.87
N LYS A 983 15.54 48.90 -29.83
CA LYS A 983 14.62 49.77 -29.08
C LYS A 983 13.18 49.60 -29.59
N GLY A 984 12.33 48.97 -28.77
CA GLY A 984 10.93 48.65 -29.12
C GLY A 984 10.68 47.25 -29.67
N ALA A 985 11.71 46.39 -29.74
CA ALA A 985 11.57 44.99 -30.10
C ALA A 985 10.70 44.24 -29.09
N LYS A 986 9.87 43.33 -29.60
CA LYS A 986 9.04 42.42 -28.81
C LYS A 986 9.44 40.99 -29.14
N ASN A 987 9.16 40.08 -28.21
CA ASN A 987 9.31 38.65 -28.43
C ASN A 987 8.30 38.21 -29.49
N GLU A 988 8.78 37.52 -30.53
CA GLU A 988 7.95 36.93 -31.57
C GLU A 988 8.16 35.42 -31.61
N THR A 989 7.07 34.66 -31.52
CA THR A 989 7.09 33.21 -31.74
C THR A 989 7.29 32.94 -33.22
N SER A 990 8.34 32.20 -33.57
CA SER A 990 8.74 31.93 -34.96
C SER A 990 9.12 30.46 -35.16
N LYS A 991 9.25 30.01 -36.42
CA LYS A 991 9.84 28.69 -36.69
C LYS A 991 11.28 28.65 -36.17
N CYS A 992 11.64 27.54 -35.52
CA CYS A 992 13.00 27.32 -35.06
C CYS A 992 13.99 27.39 -36.24
N PRO A 993 15.13 28.08 -36.07
CA PRO A 993 16.09 28.25 -37.16
C PRO A 993 16.71 26.90 -37.54
N SER A 994 16.69 26.57 -38.83
CA SER A 994 17.34 25.36 -39.35
C SER A 994 18.87 25.45 -39.40
N ASN A 995 19.42 26.67 -39.30
CA ASN A 995 20.85 26.95 -39.25
C ASN A 995 21.08 28.31 -38.55
N PRO A 996 21.83 28.37 -37.43
CA PRO A 996 22.14 29.61 -36.70
C PRO A 996 22.79 30.71 -37.56
N LYS A 997 23.49 30.30 -38.63
CA LYS A 997 24.21 31.22 -39.53
C LYS A 997 23.30 31.91 -40.55
N ASP A 998 22.08 31.42 -40.76
CA ASP A 998 21.17 31.90 -41.81
C ASP A 998 20.07 32.84 -41.30
N THR A 999 20.03 33.08 -39.99
CA THR A 999 19.13 34.07 -39.39
C THR A 999 19.91 35.35 -39.10
N GLY A 1000 19.27 36.51 -39.26
CA GLY A 1000 19.92 37.81 -39.00
C GLY A 1000 20.31 38.00 -37.53
N TYR A 1001 20.47 39.25 -37.08
CA TYR A 1001 20.80 39.56 -35.68
C TYR A 1001 19.61 39.35 -34.74
N PHE A 1002 19.35 38.10 -34.39
CA PHE A 1002 18.30 37.70 -33.46
C PHE A 1002 18.87 36.84 -32.31
N GLU A 1003 18.25 36.93 -31.14
CA GLU A 1003 18.42 35.93 -30.08
C GLU A 1003 17.20 35.02 -30.10
N PHE A 1004 17.44 33.70 -30.12
CA PHE A 1004 16.43 32.66 -30.10
C PHE A 1004 16.46 31.91 -28.76
N TRP A 1005 15.28 31.57 -28.25
CA TRP A 1005 15.09 30.62 -27.15
C TRP A 1005 14.37 29.41 -27.70
N TRP A 1006 14.99 28.24 -27.53
CA TRP A 1006 14.46 26.95 -27.93
C TRP A 1006 13.88 26.26 -26.70
N ASP A 1007 12.56 26.31 -26.58
CA ASP A 1007 11.84 25.66 -25.50
C ASP A 1007 11.45 24.25 -25.96
N VAL A 1008 12.02 23.24 -25.31
CA VAL A 1008 11.75 21.84 -25.66
C VAL A 1008 10.35 21.44 -25.19
N LYS A 1009 9.51 20.96 -26.11
CA LYS A 1009 8.13 20.52 -25.83
C LYS A 1009 8.11 19.15 -25.16
N ASP A 1010 8.93 18.28 -25.72
CA ASP A 1010 9.01 16.87 -25.37
C ASP A 1010 10.45 16.42 -25.65
N LYS A 1011 11.30 16.62 -24.64
CA LYS A 1011 12.73 16.29 -24.70
C LYS A 1011 12.93 14.81 -24.96
N ASP A 1012 12.03 14.03 -24.40
CA ASP A 1012 12.12 12.59 -24.37
C ASP A 1012 11.85 11.97 -25.75
N LYS A 1013 10.81 12.46 -26.41
CA LYS A 1013 10.47 12.10 -27.79
C LYS A 1013 11.50 12.64 -28.80
N PHE A 1014 12.10 13.81 -28.55
CA PHE A 1014 13.17 14.34 -29.38
C PHE A 1014 14.42 13.45 -29.35
N GLU A 1015 14.91 13.13 -28.16
CA GLU A 1015 16.09 12.27 -27.95
C GLU A 1015 15.86 10.86 -28.51
N THR A 1016 14.63 10.37 -28.41
CA THR A 1016 14.23 9.07 -29.00
C THR A 1016 14.24 9.11 -30.53
N ASP A 1017 13.60 10.11 -31.14
CA ASP A 1017 13.48 10.19 -32.60
C ASP A 1017 14.83 10.52 -33.26
N ILE A 1018 15.70 11.30 -32.62
CA ILE A 1018 17.04 11.62 -33.16
C ILE A 1018 18.00 10.43 -33.04
N LEU A 1019 17.91 9.63 -31.97
CA LEU A 1019 18.63 8.36 -31.88
C LEU A 1019 18.21 7.41 -33.00
N LYS A 1020 16.90 7.27 -33.23
CA LYS A 1020 16.33 6.37 -34.23
C LYS A 1020 16.64 6.76 -35.68
N SER A 1021 16.70 8.06 -35.97
CA SER A 1021 16.80 8.56 -37.35
C SER A 1021 18.19 9.08 -37.73
N ALA A 1022 18.97 9.53 -36.76
CA ALA A 1022 20.29 10.12 -36.97
C ALA A 1022 21.41 9.40 -36.20
N GLY A 1023 21.08 8.39 -35.38
CA GLY A 1023 22.07 7.62 -34.62
C GLY A 1023 22.79 8.42 -33.53
N ILE A 1024 22.19 9.52 -33.05
CA ILE A 1024 22.81 10.38 -32.04
C ILE A 1024 22.23 10.05 -30.68
N SER A 1025 23.11 9.61 -29.77
CA SER A 1025 22.74 9.29 -28.40
C SER A 1025 22.47 10.55 -27.57
N SER A 1026 21.58 10.44 -26.58
CA SER A 1026 21.16 11.56 -25.74
C SER A 1026 22.29 12.14 -24.89
N ASP A 1027 23.25 11.32 -24.47
CA ASP A 1027 24.45 11.74 -23.73
C ASP A 1027 25.44 12.52 -24.61
N TRP A 1028 25.34 12.39 -25.94
CA TRP A 1028 26.10 13.21 -26.87
C TRP A 1028 25.53 14.62 -26.98
N LEU A 1029 24.33 14.90 -26.45
CA LEU A 1029 23.64 16.18 -26.59
C LEU A 1029 23.77 17.06 -25.35
N SER A 1030 23.98 18.34 -25.58
CA SER A 1030 23.93 19.40 -24.58
C SER A 1030 22.95 20.49 -25.02
N TYR A 1031 22.22 21.04 -24.05
CA TYR A 1031 21.18 22.06 -24.25
C TYR A 1031 21.64 23.36 -23.59
N GLY A 1032 22.60 24.02 -24.24
CA GLY A 1032 23.27 25.21 -23.73
C GLY A 1032 23.11 26.42 -24.66
N ILE A 1033 23.92 27.45 -24.40
CA ILE A 1033 23.98 28.63 -25.26
C ILE A 1033 24.96 28.36 -26.40
N ASP A 1034 24.48 28.34 -27.64
CA ASP A 1034 25.32 28.38 -28.84
C ASP A 1034 25.47 29.84 -29.30
N GLY A 1035 26.68 30.38 -29.12
CA GLY A 1035 26.99 31.80 -29.27
C GLY A 1035 27.68 32.15 -30.59
N THR A 1036 27.30 33.29 -31.17
CA THR A 1036 27.89 33.89 -32.38
C THR A 1036 29.42 34.00 -32.34
N HIS A 1037 30.08 33.68 -33.46
CA HIS A 1037 31.48 34.05 -33.70
C HIS A 1037 31.60 35.57 -33.85
N CYS A 1038 32.39 36.20 -32.98
CA CYS A 1038 32.67 37.62 -33.03
C CYS A 1038 34.15 37.85 -33.25
N GLU A 1039 34.48 38.51 -34.36
CA GLU A 1039 35.83 38.98 -34.62
C GLU A 1039 35.96 40.44 -34.17
N ALA A 1040 37.02 40.74 -33.43
CA ALA A 1040 37.35 42.11 -33.07
C ALA A 1040 38.00 42.80 -34.28
N ASP A 1041 37.34 43.82 -34.84
CA ASP A 1041 37.98 44.71 -35.80
C ASP A 1041 38.76 45.79 -35.03
N PHE A 1042 40.06 45.56 -34.88
CA PHE A 1042 40.96 46.44 -34.16
C PHE A 1042 41.17 47.82 -34.83
N THR A 1043 40.66 48.03 -36.04
CA THR A 1043 40.81 49.31 -36.76
C THR A 1043 39.66 50.28 -36.52
N SER A 1044 38.45 49.78 -36.26
CA SER A 1044 37.22 50.57 -36.08
C SER A 1044 36.77 50.71 -34.62
N HIS A 1045 37.39 49.98 -33.67
CA HIS A 1045 36.92 49.83 -32.29
C HIS A 1045 35.49 49.27 -32.19
N SER A 1046 35.00 48.55 -33.22
CA SER A 1046 33.74 47.82 -33.18
C SER A 1046 33.96 46.30 -33.25
N THR A 1047 33.19 45.56 -32.48
CA THR A 1047 33.17 44.10 -32.52
C THR A 1047 32.13 43.66 -33.54
N HIS A 1048 32.55 43.04 -34.64
CA HIS A 1048 31.62 42.51 -35.62
C HIS A 1048 31.28 41.06 -35.27
N CYS A 1049 30.08 40.87 -34.74
CA CYS A 1049 29.50 39.55 -34.52
C CYS A 1049 28.76 39.07 -35.77
N SER A 1050 28.83 37.77 -36.06
CA SER A 1050 28.09 37.12 -37.14
C SER A 1050 27.21 35.99 -36.58
N GLY A 1051 25.93 35.97 -36.97
CA GLY A 1051 24.93 34.94 -36.60
C GLY A 1051 23.94 35.36 -35.51
N SER A 1052 23.09 34.40 -35.13
CA SER A 1052 22.16 34.50 -34.00
C SER A 1052 22.72 33.87 -32.71
N VAL A 1053 22.24 34.30 -31.55
CA VAL A 1053 22.46 33.59 -30.28
C VAL A 1053 21.33 32.59 -30.09
N ASN A 1054 21.61 31.31 -29.88
CA ASN A 1054 20.59 30.28 -29.64
C ASN A 1054 20.72 29.75 -28.21
N ASN A 1055 19.70 29.98 -27.40
CA ASN A 1055 19.60 29.47 -26.04
C ASN A 1055 18.75 28.20 -26.03
N GLY A 1056 19.30 27.08 -25.54
CA GLY A 1056 18.58 25.81 -25.40
C GLY A 1056 18.58 24.94 -26.67
N MET A 1057 19.28 25.35 -27.73
CA MET A 1057 19.42 24.54 -28.95
C MET A 1057 20.34 23.33 -28.69
N PRO A 1058 19.93 22.11 -29.07
CA PRO A 1058 20.76 20.92 -28.89
C PRO A 1058 22.01 20.98 -29.75
N HIS A 1059 23.17 20.72 -29.14
CA HIS A 1059 24.46 20.59 -29.82
C HIS A 1059 25.24 19.38 -29.30
N LEU A 1060 26.18 18.86 -30.11
CA LEU A 1060 27.03 17.75 -29.69
C LEU A 1060 28.04 18.20 -28.63
N THR A 1061 28.15 17.45 -27.54
CA THR A 1061 29.14 17.65 -26.49
C THR A 1061 30.55 17.47 -27.07
N PRO A 1062 31.50 18.41 -26.86
CA PRO A 1062 32.86 18.24 -27.36
C PRO A 1062 33.51 16.96 -26.83
N GLY A 1063 33.94 16.07 -27.72
CA GLY A 1063 34.63 14.83 -27.35
C GLY A 1063 33.75 13.74 -26.76
N TYR A 1064 32.48 13.63 -27.17
CA TYR A 1064 31.59 12.51 -26.79
C TYR A 1064 32.25 11.15 -27.05
N THR A 1065 32.01 10.19 -26.17
CA THR A 1065 32.61 8.85 -26.26
C THR A 1065 31.71 7.91 -27.06
N ILE A 1066 32.34 6.98 -27.79
CA ILE A 1066 31.64 5.92 -28.53
C ILE A 1066 32.01 4.61 -27.84
N SER A 1067 31.04 3.99 -27.16
CA SER A 1067 31.23 2.75 -26.40
C SER A 1067 31.67 1.62 -27.34
N ASN A 1068 32.64 0.83 -26.88
CA ASN A 1068 33.17 -0.30 -27.63
C ASN A 1068 32.45 -1.60 -27.23
N PRO A 1069 31.67 -2.24 -28.13
CA PRO A 1069 30.96 -3.48 -27.83
C PRO A 1069 31.86 -4.61 -27.30
N LYS A 1070 33.13 -4.62 -27.69
CA LYS A 1070 34.13 -5.57 -27.18
C LYS A 1070 34.25 -5.50 -25.66
N ASP A 1071 34.34 -4.29 -25.10
CA ASP A 1071 34.62 -4.10 -23.68
C ASP A 1071 33.47 -4.65 -22.83
N ILE A 1072 32.23 -4.53 -23.34
CA ILE A 1072 31.01 -5.10 -22.74
C ILE A 1072 31.05 -6.63 -22.70
N ILE A 1073 31.38 -7.28 -23.83
CA ILE A 1073 31.44 -8.76 -23.89
C ILE A 1073 32.63 -9.29 -23.09
N SER A 1074 33.79 -8.63 -23.16
CA SER A 1074 34.99 -9.07 -22.43
C SER A 1074 34.82 -9.01 -20.91
N ASP A 1075 34.11 -8.00 -20.41
CA ASP A 1075 33.87 -7.83 -18.98
C ASP A 1075 32.89 -8.87 -18.41
N GLN A 1076 31.92 -9.32 -19.23
CA GLN A 1076 30.95 -10.33 -18.82
C GLN A 1076 31.36 -11.75 -19.20
N LEU A 1077 32.44 -11.94 -19.96
CA LEU A 1077 32.89 -13.25 -20.45
C LEU A 1077 33.04 -14.32 -19.36
N PRO A 1078 33.59 -14.04 -18.16
CA PRO A 1078 33.64 -15.03 -17.07
C PRO A 1078 32.25 -15.48 -16.61
N LYS A 1079 31.30 -14.55 -16.53
CA LYS A 1079 29.92 -14.80 -16.10
C LYS A 1079 29.13 -15.58 -17.14
N ILE A 1080 29.31 -15.27 -18.43
CA ILE A 1080 28.72 -16.01 -19.54
C ILE A 1080 29.21 -17.47 -19.52
N LYS A 1081 30.50 -17.71 -19.24
CA LYS A 1081 31.04 -19.07 -19.10
C LYS A 1081 30.44 -19.82 -17.90
N THR A 1082 30.28 -19.16 -16.76
CA THR A 1082 29.57 -19.75 -15.61
C THR A 1082 28.13 -20.11 -15.95
N PHE A 1083 27.44 -19.26 -16.72
CA PHE A 1083 26.09 -19.54 -17.18
C PHE A 1083 26.03 -20.76 -18.13
N GLN A 1084 27.01 -20.95 -19.02
CA GLN A 1084 27.12 -22.16 -19.85
C GLN A 1084 27.25 -23.43 -19.00
N GLU A 1085 28.16 -23.42 -18.01
CA GLU A 1085 28.36 -24.55 -17.09
C GLU A 1085 27.08 -24.91 -16.32
N GLN A 1086 26.26 -23.91 -15.98
CA GLN A 1086 24.97 -24.12 -15.34
C GLN A 1086 23.94 -24.76 -16.25
N LEU A 1087 23.82 -24.30 -17.50
CA LEU A 1087 22.88 -24.90 -18.45
C LEU A 1087 23.23 -26.37 -18.73
N GLU A 1088 24.51 -26.68 -18.84
CA GLU A 1088 24.99 -28.07 -18.96
C GLU A 1088 24.59 -28.91 -17.75
N PHE A 1089 24.82 -28.39 -16.55
CA PHE A 1089 24.50 -29.08 -15.31
C PHE A 1089 22.99 -29.27 -15.13
N ILE A 1090 22.18 -28.23 -15.36
CA ILE A 1090 20.71 -28.28 -15.29
C ILE A 1090 20.16 -29.28 -16.31
N SER A 1091 20.63 -29.25 -17.55
CA SER A 1091 20.27 -30.26 -18.56
C SER A 1091 20.60 -31.68 -18.07
N ALA A 1092 21.77 -31.89 -17.44
CA ALA A 1092 22.20 -33.19 -16.95
C ALA A 1092 21.38 -33.72 -15.76
N ILE A 1093 20.90 -32.84 -14.87
CA ILE A 1093 20.05 -33.23 -13.73
C ILE A 1093 18.57 -33.30 -14.10
N ALA A 1094 18.11 -32.47 -15.04
CA ALA A 1094 16.75 -32.54 -15.59
C ALA A 1094 16.55 -33.85 -16.36
N GLY A 1095 17.53 -34.31 -17.13
CA GLY A 1095 17.50 -35.63 -17.78
C GLY A 1095 17.55 -36.83 -16.81
N LYS A 1096 17.59 -36.59 -15.50
CA LYS A 1096 17.53 -37.61 -14.42
C LYS A 1096 16.41 -37.31 -13.41
N ASP A 1097 15.51 -36.39 -13.72
CA ASP A 1097 14.40 -35.94 -12.85
C ASP A 1097 14.81 -35.41 -11.48
N ALA A 1098 16.04 -34.91 -11.39
CA ALA A 1098 16.60 -34.33 -10.17
C ALA A 1098 16.54 -32.79 -10.15
N TYR A 1099 15.88 -32.18 -11.13
CA TYR A 1099 15.65 -30.73 -11.18
C TYR A 1099 14.27 -30.40 -10.61
N ASN A 1100 14.22 -29.68 -9.49
CA ASN A 1100 12.99 -29.34 -8.75
C ASN A 1100 12.24 -28.12 -9.31
N GLY A 1101 12.51 -27.72 -10.56
CA GLY A 1101 11.87 -26.58 -11.23
C GLY A 1101 11.31 -26.93 -12.60
N GLU A 1102 10.63 -25.98 -13.23
CA GLU A 1102 10.14 -26.14 -14.60
C GLU A 1102 11.28 -26.00 -15.63
N THR A 1103 11.45 -27.01 -16.48
CA THR A 1103 12.45 -26.94 -17.57
C THR A 1103 12.07 -25.93 -18.66
N SER A 1104 10.76 -25.68 -18.84
CA SER A 1104 10.21 -24.60 -19.67
C SER A 1104 10.70 -23.23 -19.23
N ASP A 1105 10.74 -22.97 -17.93
CA ASP A 1105 11.24 -21.71 -17.39
C ASP A 1105 12.75 -21.55 -17.58
N VAL A 1106 13.51 -22.66 -17.54
CA VAL A 1106 14.93 -22.64 -17.91
C VAL A 1106 15.10 -22.28 -19.38
N VAL A 1107 14.32 -22.87 -20.29
CA VAL A 1107 14.33 -22.54 -21.72
C VAL A 1107 14.00 -21.06 -21.95
N ASP A 1108 12.94 -20.56 -21.31
CA ASP A 1108 12.48 -19.17 -21.47
C ASP A 1108 13.48 -18.17 -20.87
N GLY A 1109 14.01 -18.44 -19.67
CA GLY A 1109 15.01 -17.59 -19.03
C GLY A 1109 16.36 -17.61 -19.74
N ALA A 1110 16.77 -18.75 -20.29
CA ALA A 1110 18.08 -18.91 -20.92
C ALA A 1110 18.14 -18.42 -22.36
N SER A 1111 17.07 -18.61 -23.13
CA SER A 1111 16.99 -18.21 -24.54
C SER A 1111 17.26 -16.71 -24.73
N MET A 1112 16.75 -15.86 -23.85
CA MET A 1112 16.98 -14.40 -23.93
C MET A 1112 18.45 -14.06 -23.80
N LEU A 1113 19.11 -14.53 -22.75
CA LEU A 1113 20.53 -14.26 -22.51
C LEU A 1113 21.42 -14.78 -23.64
N ALA A 1114 21.19 -16.02 -24.08
CA ALA A 1114 21.98 -16.63 -25.14
C ALA A 1114 21.84 -15.87 -26.48
N LEU A 1115 20.63 -15.46 -26.84
CA LEU A 1115 20.38 -14.72 -28.08
C LEU A 1115 20.85 -13.26 -28.00
N MET A 1116 20.82 -12.63 -26.82
CA MET A 1116 21.43 -11.31 -26.62
C MET A 1116 22.93 -11.33 -26.87
N VAL A 1117 23.65 -12.32 -26.33
CA VAL A 1117 25.08 -12.51 -26.63
C VAL A 1117 25.29 -12.69 -28.13
N SER A 1118 24.46 -13.51 -28.79
CA SER A 1118 24.54 -13.72 -30.24
C SER A 1118 24.36 -12.42 -31.04
N GLN A 1119 23.35 -11.62 -30.70
CA GLN A 1119 23.07 -10.33 -31.32
C GLN A 1119 24.22 -9.33 -31.11
N SER A 1120 24.83 -9.28 -29.92
CA SER A 1120 25.98 -8.41 -29.64
C SER A 1120 27.19 -8.78 -30.50
N VAL A 1121 27.48 -10.07 -30.68
CA VAL A 1121 28.58 -10.55 -31.55
C VAL A 1121 28.30 -10.25 -33.04
N THR A 1122 27.06 -10.42 -33.50
CA THR A 1122 26.66 -10.02 -34.86
C THR A 1122 26.84 -8.52 -35.08
N SER A 1123 26.55 -7.71 -34.05
CA SER A 1123 26.73 -6.25 -34.12
C SER A 1123 28.21 -5.86 -34.23
N MET A 1124 29.12 -6.56 -33.53
CA MET A 1124 30.58 -6.34 -33.68
C MET A 1124 31.07 -6.55 -35.12
N LYS A 1125 30.54 -7.54 -35.85
CA LYS A 1125 30.89 -7.74 -37.27
C LYS A 1125 30.43 -6.58 -38.16
N GLN A 1126 29.27 -5.99 -37.84
CA GLN A 1126 28.78 -4.82 -38.58
C GLN A 1126 29.69 -3.61 -38.35
N VAL A 1127 30.20 -3.42 -37.13
CA VAL A 1127 31.15 -2.35 -36.82
C VAL A 1127 32.42 -2.47 -37.65
N MET A 1128 33.02 -3.67 -37.70
CA MET A 1128 34.22 -3.91 -38.50
C MET A 1128 33.99 -3.54 -39.95
N LYS A 1129 32.87 -4.01 -40.53
CA LYS A 1129 32.52 -3.72 -41.92
C LYS A 1129 32.40 -2.22 -42.19
N VAL A 1130 31.77 -1.45 -41.29
CA VAL A 1130 31.66 0.01 -41.45
C VAL A 1130 33.02 0.68 -41.32
N GLY A 1131 33.85 0.24 -40.37
CA GLY A 1131 35.22 0.71 -40.21
C GLY A 1131 36.07 0.48 -41.46
N GLU A 1132 36.02 -0.74 -42.02
CA GLU A 1132 36.68 -1.12 -43.27
C GLU A 1132 36.18 -0.31 -44.48
N ASP A 1133 34.85 -0.22 -44.65
CA ASP A 1133 34.24 0.54 -45.76
C ASP A 1133 34.63 2.02 -45.71
N TYR A 1134 34.70 2.60 -44.50
CA TYR A 1134 35.15 3.98 -44.28
C TYR A 1134 36.63 4.16 -44.59
N LYS A 1135 37.47 3.23 -44.13
CA LYS A 1135 38.92 3.19 -44.34
C LYS A 1135 39.27 3.08 -45.83
N ASP A 1136 38.55 2.27 -46.59
CA ASP A 1136 38.88 1.95 -47.98
C ASP A 1136 38.39 2.98 -49.00
N ASN A 1137 37.24 3.63 -48.76
CA ASN A 1137 36.57 4.41 -49.81
C ASN A 1137 36.37 5.91 -49.52
N TRP A 1138 36.69 6.44 -48.33
CA TRP A 1138 36.45 7.87 -47.97
C TRP A 1138 35.05 8.36 -48.42
N ILE A 1139 34.03 7.53 -48.18
CA ILE A 1139 32.67 7.82 -48.64
C ILE A 1139 32.06 8.87 -47.72
N GLU A 1140 31.91 10.10 -48.21
CA GLU A 1140 31.17 11.18 -47.53
C GLU A 1140 29.65 10.94 -47.45
N GLU A 1141 29.12 9.92 -48.15
CA GLU A 1141 27.70 9.53 -48.16
C GLU A 1141 27.40 8.22 -47.40
N VAL A 1142 28.09 7.93 -46.28
CA VAL A 1142 27.63 6.87 -45.37
C VAL A 1142 26.43 7.42 -44.60
N VAL A 1143 25.23 7.30 -45.19
CA VAL A 1143 23.97 7.61 -44.52
C VAL A 1143 23.82 6.66 -43.32
N ILE A 1144 23.91 7.26 -42.14
CA ILE A 1144 23.86 6.65 -40.81
C ILE A 1144 22.58 5.83 -40.64
N LEU A 1145 22.67 4.51 -40.79
CA LEU A 1145 21.60 3.56 -40.50
C LEU A 1145 22.06 2.41 -39.57
N PHE A 1146 23.27 2.50 -39.01
CA PHE A 1146 23.90 1.37 -38.30
C PHE A 1146 24.14 1.60 -36.79
N ILE A 1147 23.98 2.81 -36.25
CA ILE A 1147 24.27 3.09 -34.83
C ILE A 1147 23.20 2.50 -33.89
N THR A 1148 21.96 2.29 -34.35
CA THR A 1148 20.89 1.72 -33.51
C THR A 1148 21.09 0.26 -33.13
N ALA A 1149 21.86 -0.53 -33.90
CA ALA A 1149 22.14 -1.93 -33.58
C ALA A 1149 23.23 -2.10 -32.50
N LEU A 1150 24.03 -1.05 -32.28
CA LEU A 1150 25.29 -1.07 -31.52
C LEU A 1150 25.13 -0.90 -30.01
N LEU A 1151 23.91 -0.64 -29.53
CA LEU A 1151 23.64 -0.13 -28.19
C LEU A 1151 22.93 -1.13 -27.26
N MET A 1152 22.80 -2.40 -27.68
CA MET A 1152 22.04 -3.40 -26.92
C MET A 1152 22.94 -4.22 -26.01
N ILE A 1153 22.95 -3.78 -24.75
CA ILE A 1153 23.79 -4.24 -23.65
C ILE A 1153 23.26 -5.58 -23.09
N ILE A 1154 24.16 -6.54 -22.91
CA ILE A 1154 23.92 -7.73 -22.07
C ILE A 1154 23.58 -7.23 -20.65
N PRO A 1155 22.47 -7.66 -20.02
CA PRO A 1155 22.06 -7.12 -18.73
C PRO A 1155 23.16 -7.25 -17.66
N GLY A 1156 23.55 -6.12 -17.04
CA GLY A 1156 24.41 -6.11 -15.85
C GLY A 1156 25.80 -5.47 -15.92
N VAL A 1157 25.98 -4.45 -16.78
CA VAL A 1157 27.23 -3.65 -16.86
C VAL A 1157 27.33 -2.58 -15.75
N GLY A 1158 26.38 -2.53 -14.82
CA GLY A 1158 26.18 -1.44 -13.85
C GLY A 1158 27.27 -1.23 -12.77
N GLU A 1159 28.33 -2.03 -12.71
CA GLU A 1159 29.44 -1.79 -11.77
C GLU A 1159 30.74 -1.32 -12.43
N ALA A 1160 30.82 -1.27 -13.77
CA ALA A 1160 32.03 -0.85 -14.49
C ALA A 1160 31.79 0.19 -15.60
N ALA A 1161 30.56 0.42 -16.06
CA ALA A 1161 30.26 1.45 -17.06
C ALA A 1161 30.06 2.84 -16.44
N GLU A 1162 30.70 3.85 -17.02
CA GLU A 1162 30.39 5.26 -16.75
C GLU A 1162 28.92 5.55 -17.10
N SER A 1163 28.34 6.61 -16.50
CA SER A 1163 26.91 6.96 -16.55
C SER A 1163 26.28 7.10 -17.95
N ALA A 1164 27.06 7.07 -19.03
CA ALA A 1164 26.59 7.16 -20.41
C ALA A 1164 25.87 5.89 -20.89
N ASP A 1165 26.33 4.68 -20.50
CA ASP A 1165 25.78 3.43 -21.04
C ASP A 1165 24.40 3.08 -20.44
N MET A 1166 24.09 3.56 -19.23
CA MET A 1166 22.78 3.39 -18.59
C MET A 1166 21.69 4.28 -19.20
N ALA A 1167 22.06 5.46 -19.72
CA ALA A 1167 21.14 6.34 -20.42
C ALA A 1167 20.65 5.73 -21.74
N ILE A 1168 21.52 4.97 -22.40
CA ILE A 1168 21.24 4.24 -23.64
C ILE A 1168 20.28 3.07 -23.40
N LEU A 1169 20.45 2.32 -22.30
CA LEU A 1169 19.53 1.26 -21.88
C LEU A 1169 18.14 1.85 -21.57
N ALA A 1170 18.10 2.97 -20.83
CA ALA A 1170 16.86 3.68 -20.52
C ALA A 1170 16.17 4.26 -21.78
N SER A 1171 16.95 4.73 -22.76
CA SER A 1171 16.46 5.30 -24.02
C SER A 1171 15.93 4.25 -24.99
N THR A 1172 16.61 3.10 -25.09
CA THR A 1172 16.18 1.96 -25.91
C THR A 1172 14.92 1.31 -25.33
N LEU A 1173 14.83 1.22 -24.00
CA LEU A 1173 13.61 0.79 -23.32
C LEU A 1173 12.48 1.85 -23.47
N ARG A 1174 12.78 3.16 -23.53
CA ARG A 1174 11.78 4.22 -23.76
C ARG A 1174 11.13 4.25 -25.15
N ILE A 1175 11.76 3.65 -26.18
CA ILE A 1175 11.15 3.50 -27.53
C ILE A 1175 9.83 2.70 -27.47
N ILE A 1176 9.66 1.88 -26.45
CA ILE A 1176 8.47 1.04 -26.23
C ILE A 1176 7.25 1.88 -25.77
N GLY A 1177 7.46 3.11 -25.29
CA GLY A 1177 6.40 3.95 -24.71
C GLY A 1177 5.45 4.67 -25.68
N ASP A 1178 5.63 4.57 -27.00
CA ASP A 1178 4.92 5.43 -27.97
C ASP A 1178 4.10 4.70 -29.05
N ALA A 1179 3.87 3.38 -28.91
CA ALA A 1179 2.90 2.65 -29.73
C ALA A 1179 1.65 2.34 -28.88
N GLY A 1180 0.59 3.11 -29.06
CA GLY A 1180 -0.65 2.98 -28.27
C GLY A 1180 -1.39 1.67 -28.52
N ASP A 1181 -1.46 0.82 -27.51
CA ASP A 1181 -2.66 0.46 -26.75
C ASP A 1181 -2.23 -0.47 -25.58
N ILE A 1182 -2.81 -0.23 -24.39
CA ILE A 1182 -2.87 -1.08 -23.18
C ILE A 1182 -1.52 -1.58 -22.58
N GLY A 1183 -1.18 -1.05 -21.39
CA GLY A 1183 -0.47 -1.79 -20.33
C GLY A 1183 1.06 -1.72 -20.31
N MET A 1184 1.59 -0.98 -19.31
CA MET A 1184 3.00 -0.80 -18.91
C MET A 1184 3.79 0.27 -19.68
N THR A 1185 4.24 1.30 -18.96
CA THR A 1185 5.30 2.17 -19.48
C THR A 1185 6.65 1.49 -19.25
N ALA A 1186 7.62 1.73 -20.13
CA ALA A 1186 8.99 1.23 -19.97
C ALA A 1186 9.67 1.67 -18.65
N TYR A 1187 9.11 2.69 -17.98
CA TYR A 1187 9.52 3.14 -16.65
C TYR A 1187 9.14 2.12 -15.56
N ASP A 1188 8.00 1.43 -15.71
CA ASP A 1188 7.51 0.42 -14.78
C ASP A 1188 8.32 -0.89 -14.84
N ILE A 1189 8.97 -1.15 -15.99
CA ILE A 1189 9.87 -2.31 -16.21
C ILE A 1189 11.21 -2.13 -15.45
N VAL A 1190 11.68 -0.90 -15.28
CA VAL A 1190 12.97 -0.61 -14.64
C VAL A 1190 12.85 -0.42 -13.13
N ASN A 1191 11.71 0.07 -12.65
CA ASN A 1191 11.50 0.44 -11.24
C ASN A 1191 10.66 -0.56 -10.41
N SER A 1192 10.42 -1.79 -10.90
CA SER A 1192 9.72 -2.80 -10.12
C SER A 1192 10.51 -3.19 -8.85
N ALA A 1193 9.82 -3.24 -7.71
CA ALA A 1193 10.38 -3.54 -6.39
C ALA A 1193 11.13 -4.89 -6.27
N ASP A 1194 10.93 -5.80 -7.25
CA ASP A 1194 11.56 -7.13 -7.30
C ASP A 1194 12.93 -7.17 -8.01
N GLY A 1195 13.49 -6.00 -8.33
CA GLY A 1195 14.67 -5.85 -9.19
C GLY A 1195 14.28 -6.11 -10.65
N GLY A 1196 14.20 -5.05 -11.46
CA GLY A 1196 13.71 -5.14 -12.85
C GLY A 1196 14.42 -6.21 -13.71
N PRO A 1197 13.92 -6.52 -14.93
CA PRO A 1197 14.41 -7.62 -15.76
C PRO A 1197 15.94 -7.67 -15.90
N ALA A 1198 16.60 -6.51 -15.95
CA ALA A 1198 18.05 -6.45 -16.01
C ALA A 1198 18.77 -7.07 -14.79
N ALA A 1199 18.23 -6.87 -13.57
CA ALA A 1199 18.76 -7.46 -12.35
C ALA A 1199 18.49 -8.98 -12.27
N ILE A 1200 17.33 -9.41 -12.76
CA ILE A 1200 16.95 -10.84 -12.85
C ILE A 1200 17.91 -11.59 -13.80
N PHE A 1201 18.14 -11.05 -15.00
CA PHE A 1201 19.06 -11.64 -15.97
C PHE A 1201 20.53 -11.55 -15.52
N LEU A 1202 20.93 -10.49 -14.81
CA LEU A 1202 22.26 -10.39 -14.21
C LEU A 1202 22.49 -11.45 -13.12
N SER A 1203 21.46 -11.76 -12.33
CA SER A 1203 21.54 -12.79 -11.29
C SER A 1203 21.79 -14.18 -11.88
N LEU A 1204 21.26 -14.46 -13.09
CA LEU A 1204 21.55 -15.70 -13.83
C LEU A 1204 23.01 -15.75 -14.32
N LEU A 1205 23.56 -14.64 -14.81
CA LEU A 1205 24.96 -14.55 -15.25
C LEU A 1205 25.96 -14.66 -14.08
N GLY A 1206 25.61 -14.16 -12.90
CA GLY A 1206 26.50 -14.09 -11.74
C GLY A 1206 26.91 -15.43 -11.10
N GLY A 1207 26.31 -16.54 -11.52
CA GLY A 1207 26.63 -17.86 -10.99
C GLY A 1207 25.91 -18.20 -9.69
N ILE A 1208 24.88 -19.05 -9.77
CA ILE A 1208 24.41 -19.92 -8.69
C ILE A 1208 25.58 -20.85 -8.33
N GLY A 1209 26.16 -20.69 -7.14
CA GLY A 1209 27.24 -21.57 -6.70
C GLY A 1209 26.78 -23.05 -6.68
N ALA A 1210 27.71 -24.00 -6.79
CA ALA A 1210 27.40 -25.44 -6.84
C ALA A 1210 26.56 -25.97 -5.64
N MET A 1211 26.41 -25.18 -4.56
CA MET A 1211 25.62 -25.49 -3.37
C MET A 1211 24.22 -24.85 -3.35
N ASP A 1212 23.88 -23.96 -4.29
CA ASP A 1212 22.61 -23.20 -4.36
C ASP A 1212 21.61 -23.75 -5.40
N ILE A 1213 21.75 -25.01 -5.82
CA ILE A 1213 20.89 -25.64 -6.84
C ILE A 1213 19.38 -25.58 -6.50
N PHE A 1214 19.05 -25.51 -5.20
CA PHE A 1214 17.67 -25.36 -4.71
C PHE A 1214 17.04 -24.01 -5.09
N ARG A 1215 17.84 -22.98 -5.41
CA ARG A 1215 17.36 -21.65 -5.79
C ARG A 1215 17.26 -21.46 -7.31
N ALA A 1216 17.87 -22.36 -8.10
CA ALA A 1216 17.85 -22.27 -9.55
C ALA A 1216 16.44 -22.18 -10.16
N PRO A 1217 15.43 -22.97 -9.69
CA PRO A 1217 14.05 -22.83 -10.17
C PRO A 1217 13.49 -21.42 -10.03
N SER A 1218 13.76 -20.74 -8.89
CA SER A 1218 13.27 -19.39 -8.62
C SER A 1218 13.86 -18.35 -9.58
N TYR A 1219 15.18 -18.41 -9.83
CA TYR A 1219 15.84 -17.46 -10.73
C TYR A 1219 15.39 -17.63 -12.19
N PHE A 1220 15.31 -18.87 -12.67
CA PHE A 1220 14.82 -19.14 -14.02
C PHE A 1220 13.33 -18.83 -14.17
N GLY A 1221 12.50 -19.09 -13.16
CA GLY A 1221 11.08 -18.72 -13.16
C GLY A 1221 10.87 -17.21 -13.23
N LYS A 1222 11.64 -16.41 -12.47
CA LYS A 1222 11.61 -14.94 -12.57
C LYS A 1222 12.02 -14.46 -13.96
N ALA A 1223 13.07 -15.03 -14.55
CA ALA A 1223 13.52 -14.67 -15.90
C ALA A 1223 12.52 -15.09 -16.99
N ALA A 1224 11.90 -16.25 -16.84
CA ALA A 1224 10.84 -16.73 -17.72
C ALA A 1224 9.62 -15.82 -17.67
N LYS A 1225 9.18 -15.40 -16.48
CA LYS A 1225 8.10 -14.41 -16.32
C LYS A 1225 8.43 -13.08 -17.00
N ALA A 1226 9.67 -12.61 -16.88
CA ALA A 1226 10.13 -11.40 -17.56
C ALA A 1226 10.10 -11.55 -19.11
N LYS A 1227 10.54 -12.70 -19.65
CA LYS A 1227 10.46 -13.00 -21.10
C LYS A 1227 9.02 -13.08 -21.58
N LYS A 1228 8.13 -13.73 -20.81
CA LYS A 1228 6.70 -13.89 -21.15
C LYS A 1228 5.97 -12.55 -21.24
N GLY A 1229 6.40 -11.54 -20.48
CA GLY A 1229 5.89 -10.16 -20.60
C GLY A 1229 6.36 -9.38 -21.84
N MET A 1230 7.10 -10.00 -22.77
CA MET A 1230 7.64 -9.33 -23.96
C MET A 1230 6.93 -9.76 -25.25
N THR A 1231 6.53 -8.78 -26.08
CA THR A 1231 5.86 -9.04 -27.36
C THR A 1231 6.86 -9.33 -28.48
N THR A 1232 6.38 -9.85 -29.62
CA THR A 1232 7.21 -10.00 -30.83
C THR A 1232 7.75 -8.66 -31.33
N GLU A 1233 7.06 -7.55 -31.06
CA GLU A 1233 7.54 -6.20 -31.34
C GLU A 1233 8.70 -5.82 -30.41
N HIS A 1234 8.63 -6.18 -29.12
CA HIS A 1234 9.75 -6.04 -28.19
C HIS A 1234 10.97 -6.83 -28.70
N PHE A 1235 10.81 -8.10 -29.11
CA PHE A 1235 11.93 -8.88 -29.66
C PHE A 1235 12.47 -8.30 -30.98
N ALA A 1236 11.60 -7.72 -31.82
CA ALA A 1236 12.03 -7.07 -33.06
C ALA A 1236 12.89 -5.83 -32.80
N THR A 1237 12.62 -5.10 -31.72
CA THR A 1237 13.45 -3.95 -31.32
C THR A 1237 14.82 -4.39 -30.82
N LEU A 1238 14.91 -5.59 -30.25
CA LEU A 1238 16.15 -6.15 -29.72
C LEU A 1238 17.08 -6.74 -30.79
N GLY A 1239 16.61 -6.89 -32.02
CA GLY A 1239 17.43 -7.27 -33.16
C GLY A 1239 17.00 -8.57 -33.84
N PRO A 1240 17.46 -8.80 -35.08
CA PRO A 1240 17.01 -9.93 -35.90
C PRO A 1240 17.40 -11.29 -35.32
N GLU A 1241 18.53 -11.42 -34.63
CA GLU A 1241 18.96 -12.68 -34.01
C GLU A 1241 18.03 -13.07 -32.85
N ILE A 1242 17.66 -12.10 -32.01
CA ILE A 1242 16.74 -12.33 -30.90
C ILE A 1242 15.33 -12.61 -31.42
N LYS A 1243 14.82 -11.81 -32.36
CA LYS A 1243 13.50 -12.04 -32.95
C LYS A 1243 13.39 -13.41 -33.62
N GLY A 1244 14.39 -13.77 -34.45
CA GLY A 1244 14.43 -15.04 -35.17
C GLY A 1244 14.59 -16.23 -34.23
N GLY A 1245 15.55 -16.14 -33.31
CA GLY A 1245 15.83 -17.20 -32.33
C GLY A 1245 14.68 -17.40 -31.35
N MET A 1246 14.00 -16.34 -30.89
CA MET A 1246 12.82 -16.46 -30.02
C MET A 1246 11.67 -17.13 -30.75
N ALA A 1247 11.38 -16.71 -31.99
CA ALA A 1247 10.36 -17.35 -32.80
C ALA A 1247 10.68 -18.83 -33.07
N GLN A 1248 11.97 -19.17 -33.23
CA GLN A 1248 12.42 -20.55 -33.38
C GLN A 1248 12.24 -21.37 -32.09
N VAL A 1249 12.62 -20.82 -30.93
CA VAL A 1249 12.42 -21.44 -29.62
C VAL A 1249 10.93 -21.66 -29.36
N ASP A 1250 10.09 -20.65 -29.56
CA ASP A 1250 8.64 -20.76 -29.34
C ASP A 1250 8.02 -21.80 -30.29
N LYS A 1251 8.43 -21.82 -31.56
CA LYS A 1251 8.02 -22.85 -32.52
C LYS A 1251 8.43 -24.25 -32.07
N LEU A 1252 9.64 -24.43 -31.55
CA LEU A 1252 10.11 -25.72 -31.04
C LEU A 1252 9.38 -26.14 -29.76
N LYS A 1253 9.04 -25.20 -28.88
CA LYS A 1253 8.18 -25.45 -27.71
C LYS A 1253 6.77 -25.88 -28.10
N THR A 1254 6.20 -25.34 -29.18
CA THR A 1254 4.89 -25.80 -29.67
C THR A 1254 4.90 -27.20 -30.26
N LYS A 1255 6.08 -27.78 -30.55
CA LYS A 1255 6.20 -29.21 -30.90
C LYS A 1255 6.22 -30.13 -29.66
N CYS A 1256 6.18 -29.57 -28.45
CA CYS A 1256 6.01 -30.32 -27.19
C CYS A 1256 4.54 -30.70 -26.93
N TYR A 1257 3.60 -30.19 -27.73
CA TYR A 1257 2.16 -30.27 -27.52
C TYR A 1257 1.45 -30.81 -28.77
#